data_AF-A0A1F6KRM8-F1
#
_entry.id   AF-A0A1F6KRM8-F1
#
_cell.length_a   1.000
_cell.length_b   1.000
_cell.length_c   1.000
_cell.angle_alpha   90.00
_cell.angle_beta   90.00
_cell.angle_gamma   90.00
#
_symmetry.space_group_name_H-M   'P 1'
#
loop_
_entity.id
_entity.type
_entity.pdbx_description
1 polymer ?
#
loop_
_entity_poly.entity_id
_entity_poly.type
_entity_poly.pdbx_seq_one_letter_code
_entity_poly.pdbx_strand_id
1 'polypeptide(L)'
;MNRFLNWAKLLLGWPLSIIALLYVGKFIVEKGNEVIPLIQNPNPYFLLLSLLLFFICYLLRIYSWHRMLDKKGHRLDILETGYAWEFSELKRFVPGNIWSFLSRASLFQDLKVDKKTSSLLMLYEIELVIVSCAILSLLAIPVALEYLGVSLNFQFRAISYSIVALGAGLWISGNGLLKRKRFSSIFPDFDLIENAFLLFIYTAAFFSFGAGTFFASSSVFPLNPHEFLKYVGFFSFALLTGYLSIITPSGLGVREAVITFGLSKSLPIGNAGLIAIFSRIILMASEVIFAALIFVAARLFAQNTRRFLSLLLKYKHEVILFLLSVSYTLYFTLATFLKHDSFYTGRFDLGNMDQTVWNTIHGRIFQLTDPNGTETVSRLAFHSDFILIFLSPLYLLWESPKMLLFTQSIILALGGIFVYAIAWKILKNKLVALVFAFAFFINPAVNYTNLFDFHAVSLATTFFLGAFYFMLNKKYLPMTLFLILAGITKEQILVITALFGAYIFLFNKRRMLGASIFTISFLIFYILIWHAIPNASGSQHFALQFYSDYGESPTDVIKNIFLDPVSTIKTLFQKDQLDYVRKIFIPTGYLSIFSPLALLFALPDLAINLLSQNKQMHEIYYQYSAAITPFVFVSTIFGFKNIKSAFPFLSYSSLATLVFVLSLISAYSYGPLPLAKKPQTVMFTEPLGNREVIEETLSGIPKEKSVSASNNLGAHLSQREKIYVIPNGVDVADVVVILAKTDEKSLEILRQVSQDPYYILVFRDRDFYVYKKLGNL
;
A
#
# COMPACT_ATOMS: atom_id res chain seq x y z
N MET A 1 50.33 17.86 17.88
CA MET A 1 48.99 17.24 18.03
C MET A 1 48.47 16.57 16.75
N ASN A 2 48.50 17.22 15.57
CA ASN A 2 47.99 16.64 14.30
C ASN A 2 48.74 15.39 13.77
N ARG A 3 50.06 15.26 13.97
CA ARG A 3 50.80 14.06 13.55
C ARG A 3 50.48 12.83 14.42
N PHE A 4 50.31 13.01 15.73
CA PHE A 4 49.92 11.95 16.66
C PHE A 4 48.51 11.41 16.37
N LEU A 5 47.56 12.30 16.06
CA LEU A 5 46.20 11.94 15.65
C LEU A 5 46.14 11.18 14.30
N ASN A 6 47.02 11.50 13.34
CA ASN A 6 47.11 10.77 12.08
C ASN A 6 47.76 9.38 12.24
N TRP A 7 48.79 9.27 13.08
CA TRP A 7 49.39 7.98 13.44
C TRP A 7 48.45 7.11 14.28
N ALA A 8 47.67 7.69 15.19
CA ALA A 8 46.63 6.98 15.94
C ALA A 8 45.46 6.51 15.04
N LYS A 9 45.04 7.31 14.05
CA LYS A 9 44.06 6.89 13.02
C LYS A 9 44.55 5.68 12.21
N LEU A 10 45.85 5.61 11.90
CA LEU A 10 46.45 4.53 11.12
C LEU A 10 46.72 3.27 11.97
N LEU A 11 47.29 3.43 13.17
CA LEU A 11 47.77 2.34 14.02
C LEU A 11 46.72 1.75 14.98
N LEU A 12 45.64 2.47 15.29
CA LEU A 12 44.57 1.97 16.18
C LEU A 12 43.26 1.75 15.42
N GLY A 13 42.94 2.59 14.44
CA GLY A 13 41.67 2.50 13.70
C GLY A 13 41.52 1.20 12.89
N TRP A 14 42.50 0.89 12.04
CA TRP A 14 42.45 -0.30 11.18
C TRP A 14 42.55 -1.62 11.97
N PRO A 15 43.46 -1.77 12.96
CA PRO A 15 43.53 -3.01 13.74
C PRO A 15 42.27 -3.28 14.57
N LEU A 16 41.62 -2.24 15.11
CA LEU A 16 40.40 -2.42 15.89
C LEU A 16 39.18 -2.78 15.01
N SER A 17 39.09 -2.24 13.79
CA SER A 17 38.11 -2.68 12.79
C SER A 17 38.34 -4.13 12.35
N ILE A 18 39.60 -4.55 12.19
CA ILE A 18 39.96 -5.93 11.90
C ILE A 18 39.60 -6.85 13.08
N ILE A 19 39.85 -6.44 14.32
CA ILE A 19 39.47 -7.22 15.52
C ILE A 19 37.94 -7.37 15.63
N ALA A 20 37.17 -6.34 15.34
CA ALA A 20 35.70 -6.42 15.31
C ALA A 20 35.21 -7.40 14.24
N LEU A 21 35.79 -7.36 13.03
CA LEU A 21 35.49 -8.31 11.95
C LEU A 21 35.91 -9.74 12.30
N LEU A 22 37.05 -9.93 12.99
CA LEU A 22 37.53 -11.22 13.46
C LEU A 22 36.63 -11.80 14.57
N TYR A 23 36.09 -10.98 15.46
CA TYR A 23 35.16 -11.41 16.51
C TYR A 23 33.82 -11.87 15.91
N VAL A 24 33.28 -11.12 14.95
CA VAL A 24 32.10 -11.52 14.17
C VAL A 24 32.37 -12.81 13.40
N GLY A 25 33.53 -12.92 12.75
CA GLY A 25 33.96 -14.13 12.05
C GLY A 25 34.05 -15.35 12.97
N LYS A 26 34.66 -15.21 14.16
CA LYS A 26 34.79 -16.28 15.15
C LYS A 26 33.43 -16.78 15.63
N PHE A 27 32.50 -15.87 15.90
CA PHE A 27 31.14 -16.23 16.33
C PHE A 27 30.35 -16.98 15.25
N ILE A 28 30.47 -16.55 13.99
CA ILE A 28 29.87 -17.24 12.83
C ILE A 28 30.46 -18.65 12.68
N VAL A 29 31.76 -18.82 12.91
CA VAL A 29 32.42 -20.14 12.86
C VAL A 29 31.97 -21.05 14.00
N GLU A 30 31.82 -20.54 15.23
CA GLU A 30 31.41 -21.33 16.40
C GLU A 30 29.94 -21.79 16.36
N LYS A 31 29.05 -21.04 15.68
CA LYS A 31 27.61 -21.38 15.53
C LYS A 31 27.22 -21.80 14.11
N GLY A 32 28.17 -21.89 13.19
CA GLY A 32 27.93 -22.07 11.76
C GLY A 32 27.09 -23.29 11.41
N ASN A 33 27.29 -24.43 12.08
CA ASN A 33 26.58 -25.68 11.74
C ASN A 33 25.06 -25.63 11.98
N GLU A 34 24.56 -24.76 12.86
CA GLU A 34 23.13 -24.55 13.11
C GLU A 34 22.56 -23.38 12.29
N VAL A 35 23.40 -22.39 11.95
CA VAL A 35 22.99 -21.12 11.35
C VAL A 35 23.04 -21.18 9.82
N ILE A 36 24.00 -21.91 9.24
CA ILE A 36 24.26 -21.93 7.78
C ILE A 36 23.06 -22.39 6.95
N PRO A 37 22.30 -23.44 7.29
CA PRO A 37 21.15 -23.88 6.49
C PRO A 37 20.01 -22.85 6.43
N LEU A 38 19.81 -22.07 7.51
CA LEU A 38 18.80 -21.01 7.60
C LEU A 38 19.23 -19.72 6.90
N ILE A 39 20.55 -19.49 6.78
CA ILE A 39 21.15 -18.37 6.03
C ILE A 39 21.14 -18.62 4.52
N GLN A 40 21.05 -19.87 4.06
CA GLN A 40 21.22 -20.19 2.63
C GLN A 40 20.05 -19.74 1.74
N ASN A 41 18.83 -19.57 2.27
CA ASN A 41 17.65 -19.18 1.50
C ASN A 41 16.76 -18.14 2.22
N PRO A 42 17.26 -16.93 2.54
CA PRO A 42 16.40 -15.88 3.09
C PRO A 42 15.41 -15.43 2.00
N ASN A 43 14.21 -15.02 2.41
CA ASN A 43 13.27 -14.38 1.49
C ASN A 43 13.92 -13.08 0.95
N PRO A 44 14.23 -13.00 -0.35
CA PRO A 44 15.01 -11.88 -0.90
C PRO A 44 14.24 -10.56 -0.85
N TYR A 45 12.91 -10.62 -0.89
CA TYR A 45 12.05 -9.43 -0.83
C TYR A 45 12.06 -8.80 0.56
N PHE A 46 11.95 -9.61 1.62
CA PHE A 46 12.02 -9.10 3.00
C PHE A 46 13.43 -8.62 3.36
N LEU A 47 14.46 -9.28 2.85
CA LEU A 47 15.83 -8.83 3.05
C LEU A 47 16.07 -7.46 2.38
N LEU A 48 15.64 -7.29 1.13
CA LEU A 48 15.73 -6.01 0.43
C LEU A 48 14.95 -4.91 1.16
N LEU A 49 13.73 -5.20 1.60
CA LEU A 49 12.90 -4.25 2.32
C LEU A 49 13.53 -3.85 3.67
N SER A 50 14.16 -4.80 4.36
CA SER A 50 14.92 -4.52 5.58
C SER A 50 16.06 -3.52 5.34
N LEU A 51 16.88 -3.75 4.31
CA LEU A 51 17.98 -2.86 3.95
C LEU A 51 17.49 -1.45 3.61
N LEU A 52 16.42 -1.34 2.82
CA LEU A 52 15.82 -0.04 2.46
C LEU A 52 15.31 0.71 3.70
N LEU A 53 14.67 0.02 4.64
CA LEU A 53 14.17 0.62 5.88
C LEU A 53 15.30 1.08 6.80
N PHE A 54 16.40 0.33 6.88
CA PHE A 54 17.60 0.80 7.59
C PHE A 54 18.21 2.03 6.91
N PHE A 55 18.29 2.08 5.58
CA PHE A 55 18.77 3.26 4.86
C PHE A 55 17.90 4.49 5.12
N ILE A 56 16.56 4.31 5.14
CA ILE A 56 15.63 5.39 5.51
C ILE A 56 15.91 5.88 6.94
N CYS A 57 16.15 4.97 7.89
CA CYS A 57 16.54 5.33 9.26
C CYS A 57 17.79 6.23 9.27
N TYR A 58 18.87 5.84 8.58
CA TYR A 58 20.12 6.60 8.52
C TYR A 58 19.93 7.97 7.85
N LEU A 59 19.21 8.02 6.73
CA LEU A 59 18.92 9.26 6.01
C LEU A 59 18.13 10.26 6.86
N LEU A 60 17.11 9.80 7.60
CA LEU A 60 16.31 10.65 8.48
C LEU A 60 17.13 11.20 9.66
N ARG A 61 18.06 10.42 10.20
CA ARG A 61 19.00 10.86 11.24
C ARG A 61 20.00 11.89 10.71
N ILE A 62 20.60 11.64 9.54
CA ILE A 62 21.48 12.60 8.85
C ILE A 62 20.75 13.91 8.54
N TYR A 63 19.52 13.83 8.01
CA TYR A 63 18.71 15.00 7.70
C TYR A 63 18.40 15.83 8.95
N SER A 64 18.03 15.18 10.06
CA SER A 64 17.80 15.87 11.33
C SER A 64 19.07 16.57 11.83
N TRP A 65 20.22 15.91 11.71
CA TRP A 65 21.51 16.49 12.09
C TRP A 65 21.87 17.71 11.26
N HIS A 66 21.73 17.60 9.94
CA HIS A 66 21.94 18.69 8.99
C HIS A 66 21.04 19.89 9.31
N ARG A 67 19.77 19.62 9.61
CA ARG A 67 18.79 20.66 9.98
C ARG A 67 19.10 21.35 11.30
N MET A 68 19.54 20.60 12.31
CA MET A 68 19.99 21.17 13.59
C MET A 68 21.22 22.07 13.41
N LEU A 69 22.17 21.66 12.55
CA LEU A 69 23.35 22.48 12.21
C LEU A 69 22.96 23.77 11.50
N ASP A 70 22.07 23.70 10.51
CA ASP A 70 21.55 24.88 9.80
C ASP A 70 20.89 25.88 10.76
N LYS A 71 20.09 25.37 11.72
CA LYS A 71 19.45 26.21 12.76
C LYS A 71 20.44 26.84 13.73
N LYS A 72 21.61 26.23 13.92
CA LYS A 72 22.73 26.79 14.69
C LYS A 72 23.62 27.73 13.87
N GLY A 73 23.26 28.01 12.61
CA GLY A 73 23.98 28.92 11.73
C GLY A 73 25.10 28.26 10.91
N HIS A 74 25.27 26.94 11.03
CA HIS A 74 26.28 26.17 10.30
C HIS A 74 25.69 25.59 9.02
N ARG A 75 25.89 26.30 7.90
CA ARG A 75 25.41 25.86 6.57
C ARG A 75 26.42 24.92 5.92
N LEU A 76 26.22 23.62 6.09
CA LEU A 76 27.02 22.57 5.47
C LEU A 76 26.28 21.91 4.31
N ASP A 77 26.99 21.20 3.43
CA ASP A 77 26.32 20.30 2.49
C ASP A 77 25.73 19.09 3.25
N ILE A 78 24.57 18.59 2.82
CA ILE A 78 23.96 17.40 3.46
C ILE A 78 24.83 16.16 3.27
N LEU A 79 25.65 16.06 2.22
CA LEU A 79 26.60 14.97 2.03
C LEU A 79 27.85 15.12 2.89
N GLU A 80 28.32 16.35 3.11
CA GLU A 80 29.40 16.61 4.08
C GLU A 80 28.93 16.23 5.50
N THR A 81 27.68 16.60 5.81
CA THR A 81 27.03 16.21 7.06
C THR A 81 26.88 14.69 7.15
N GLY A 82 26.35 14.05 6.11
CA GLY A 82 26.14 12.60 6.06
C GLY A 82 27.46 11.82 6.16
N TYR A 83 28.51 12.26 5.48
CA TYR A 83 29.83 11.65 5.55
C TYR A 83 30.42 11.75 6.97
N ALA A 84 30.41 12.95 7.57
CA ALA A 84 30.93 13.15 8.92
C ALA A 84 30.11 12.39 9.97
N TRP A 85 28.79 12.34 9.79
CA TRP A 85 27.84 11.62 10.65
C TRP A 85 28.10 10.11 10.58
N GLU A 86 28.02 9.52 9.39
CA GLU A 86 28.11 8.07 9.18
C GLU A 86 29.49 7.51 9.57
N PHE A 87 30.56 8.19 9.17
CA PHE A 87 31.93 7.73 9.46
C PHE A 87 32.27 7.79 10.95
N SER A 88 31.58 8.65 11.71
CA SER A 88 31.72 8.67 13.16
C SER A 88 30.90 7.56 13.85
N GLU A 89 29.76 7.14 13.28
CA GLU A 89 28.98 6.01 13.79
C GLU A 89 29.74 4.70 13.65
N LEU A 90 30.41 4.46 12.51
CA LEU A 90 31.22 3.25 12.30
C LEU A 90 32.30 3.04 13.38
N LYS A 91 32.75 4.10 14.04
CA LYS A 91 33.77 4.01 15.09
C LYS A 91 33.24 3.53 16.43
N ARG A 92 31.93 3.33 16.59
CA ARG A 92 31.36 2.67 17.78
C ARG A 92 31.66 1.17 17.84
N PHE A 93 32.05 0.57 16.71
CA PHE A 93 32.53 -0.82 16.64
C PHE A 93 33.96 -0.99 17.15
N VAL A 94 34.65 0.12 17.45
CA VAL A 94 35.96 0.12 18.11
C VAL A 94 35.76 0.00 19.62
N PRO A 95 36.51 -0.86 20.34
CA PRO A 95 36.47 -0.95 21.80
C PRO A 95 36.57 0.41 22.49
N GLY A 96 35.50 0.77 23.22
CA GLY A 96 35.31 2.06 23.88
C GLY A 96 34.37 2.98 23.10
N ASN A 97 33.13 3.16 23.58
CA ASN A 97 32.12 4.00 22.92
C ASN A 97 32.58 5.46 22.69
N ILE A 98 33.60 5.94 23.42
CA ILE A 98 34.16 7.29 23.35
C ILE A 98 34.68 7.65 21.93
N TRP A 99 35.10 6.66 21.14
CA TRP A 99 35.70 6.91 19.82
C TRP A 99 34.72 7.48 18.79
N SER A 100 33.44 7.08 18.83
CA SER A 100 32.41 7.68 17.96
C SER A 100 32.24 9.15 18.31
N PHE A 101 32.20 9.49 19.60
CA PHE A 101 32.06 10.86 20.08
C PHE A 101 33.24 11.76 19.68
N LEU A 102 34.46 11.29 19.93
CA LEU A 102 35.67 12.02 19.55
C LEU A 102 35.79 12.19 18.04
N SER A 103 35.41 11.16 17.27
CA SER A 103 35.41 11.26 15.82
C SER A 103 34.37 12.24 15.31
N ARG A 104 33.18 12.26 15.89
CA ARG A 104 32.12 13.21 15.53
C ARG A 104 32.61 14.64 15.72
N ALA A 105 33.13 14.95 16.92
CA ALA A 105 33.65 16.27 17.22
C ALA A 105 34.82 16.67 16.30
N SER A 106 35.75 15.75 15.99
CA SER A 106 36.86 16.01 15.09
C SER A 106 36.42 16.26 13.64
N LEU A 107 35.52 15.43 13.10
CA LEU A 107 35.09 15.56 11.70
C LEU A 107 34.27 16.83 11.47
N PHE A 108 33.40 17.19 12.42
CA PHE A 108 32.64 18.44 12.33
C PHE A 108 33.52 19.68 12.59
N GLN A 109 34.59 19.56 13.38
CA GLN A 109 35.59 20.61 13.51
C GLN A 109 36.33 20.86 12.18
N ASP A 110 36.66 19.80 11.42
CA ASP A 110 37.26 19.93 10.08
C ASP A 110 36.29 20.66 9.10
N LEU A 111 34.98 20.56 9.35
CA LEU A 111 33.91 21.29 8.64
C LEU A 111 33.60 22.68 9.23
N LYS A 112 34.46 23.21 10.09
CA LYS A 112 34.33 24.54 10.74
C LYS A 112 33.15 24.68 11.72
N VAL A 113 32.58 23.56 12.19
CA VAL A 113 31.63 23.57 13.31
C VAL A 113 32.40 23.58 14.62
N ASP A 114 32.04 24.47 15.54
CA ASP A 114 32.72 24.54 16.83
C ASP A 114 32.38 23.32 17.72
N LYS A 115 33.36 22.90 18.53
CA LYS A 115 33.23 21.70 19.38
C LYS A 115 32.03 21.78 20.33
N LYS A 116 31.68 22.98 20.82
CA LYS A 116 30.57 23.17 21.76
C LYS A 116 29.24 22.88 21.07
N THR A 117 29.04 23.40 19.86
CA THR A 117 27.86 23.07 19.03
C THR A 117 27.80 21.59 18.70
N SER A 118 28.91 20.97 18.25
CA SER A 118 28.91 19.53 17.97
C SER A 118 28.54 18.70 19.19
N SER A 119 29.13 18.97 20.36
CA SER A 119 28.79 18.26 21.60
C SER A 119 27.35 18.48 22.06
N LEU A 120 26.81 19.69 21.89
CA LEU A 120 25.41 19.99 22.23
C LEU A 120 24.43 19.24 21.33
N LEU A 121 24.67 19.21 20.02
CA LEU A 121 23.81 18.48 19.09
C LEU A 121 23.84 16.96 19.34
N MET A 122 24.96 16.43 19.82
CA MET A 122 25.08 15.02 20.23
C MET A 122 24.22 14.70 21.44
N LEU A 123 24.13 15.63 22.40
CA LEU A 123 23.21 15.50 23.51
C LEU A 123 21.75 15.46 23.02
N TYR A 124 21.38 16.38 22.11
CA TYR A 124 20.03 16.43 21.54
C TYR A 124 19.68 15.15 20.76
N GLU A 125 20.62 14.57 20.01
CA GLU A 125 20.39 13.27 19.36
C GLU A 125 20.21 12.14 20.37
N ILE A 126 21.03 12.05 21.42
CA ILE A 126 20.86 11.04 22.46
C ILE A 126 19.45 11.12 23.06
N GLU A 127 18.99 12.32 23.39
CA GLU A 127 17.64 12.55 23.91
C GLU A 127 16.56 12.14 22.90
N LEU A 128 16.71 12.54 21.64
CA LEU A 128 15.80 12.17 20.56
C LEU A 128 15.72 10.65 20.36
N VAL A 129 16.86 9.94 20.38
CA VAL A 129 16.90 8.46 20.32
C VAL A 129 16.08 7.87 21.47
N ILE A 130 16.31 8.33 22.70
CA ILE A 130 15.63 7.82 23.89
C ILE A 130 14.13 8.08 23.83
N VAL A 131 13.70 9.33 23.58
CA VAL A 131 12.29 9.71 23.55
C VAL A 131 11.56 9.01 22.41
N SER A 132 12.14 8.96 21.20
CA SER A 132 11.53 8.29 20.06
C SER A 132 11.40 6.78 20.25
N CYS A 133 12.44 6.12 20.76
CA CYS A 133 12.34 4.69 21.06
C CYS A 133 11.33 4.42 22.18
N ALA A 134 11.22 5.30 23.17
CA ALA A 134 10.22 5.19 24.24
C ALA A 134 8.78 5.35 23.69
N ILE A 135 8.53 6.31 22.79
CA ILE A 135 7.24 6.47 22.08
C ILE A 135 6.86 5.18 21.35
N LEU A 136 7.79 4.60 20.59
CA LEU A 136 7.52 3.38 19.83
C LEU A 136 7.35 2.15 20.73
N SER A 137 8.10 2.09 21.83
CA SER A 137 8.00 0.99 22.82
C SER A 137 6.59 0.89 23.42
N LEU A 138 5.82 1.99 23.44
CA LEU A 138 4.42 1.97 23.87
C LEU A 138 3.55 0.99 23.06
N LEU A 139 3.89 0.75 21.78
CA LEU A 139 3.19 -0.21 20.92
C LEU A 139 3.38 -1.66 21.38
N ALA A 140 4.46 -1.96 22.10
CA ALA A 140 4.76 -3.29 22.63
C ALA A 140 4.19 -3.54 24.03
N ILE A 141 3.80 -2.50 24.77
CA ILE A 141 3.32 -2.60 26.16
C ILE A 141 2.12 -3.56 26.31
N PRO A 142 1.05 -3.48 25.48
CA PRO A 142 -0.11 -4.36 25.65
C PRO A 142 0.27 -5.85 25.64
N VAL A 143 1.26 -6.20 24.85
CA VAL A 143 1.75 -7.55 24.61
C VAL A 143 2.77 -7.98 25.66
N ALA A 144 3.70 -7.09 26.03
CA ALA A 144 4.64 -7.33 27.11
C ALA A 144 3.93 -7.63 28.44
N LEU A 145 2.81 -6.95 28.72
CA LEU A 145 1.98 -7.19 29.90
C LEU A 145 1.27 -8.54 29.86
N GLU A 146 0.73 -8.92 28.70
CA GLU A 146 0.10 -10.23 28.49
C GLU A 146 1.11 -11.37 28.68
N TYR A 147 2.34 -11.22 28.18
CA TYR A 147 3.40 -12.23 28.28
C TYR A 147 4.08 -12.35 29.64
N LEU A 148 4.08 -11.30 30.46
CA LEU A 148 4.61 -11.36 31.82
C LEU A 148 3.65 -12.08 32.79
N GLY A 149 2.44 -12.45 32.36
CA GLY A 149 1.41 -13.01 33.24
C GLY A 149 0.94 -12.00 34.30
N VAL A 150 1.24 -10.72 34.06
CA VAL A 150 1.01 -9.64 34.99
C VAL A 150 -0.31 -8.98 34.59
N SER A 151 -1.37 -9.25 35.34
CA SER A 151 -2.70 -8.63 35.18
C SER A 151 -2.72 -7.15 35.61
N LEU A 152 -1.67 -6.37 35.28
CA LEU A 152 -1.58 -4.99 35.72
C LEU A 152 -2.51 -4.09 34.89
N ASN A 153 -3.38 -3.45 35.67
CA ASN A 153 -4.49 -2.59 35.31
C ASN A 153 -4.16 -1.50 34.26
N PHE A 154 -5.23 -0.96 33.69
CA PHE A 154 -5.28 0.34 32.99
C PHE A 154 -4.31 1.40 33.56
N GLN A 155 -4.08 1.41 34.89
CA GLN A 155 -3.14 2.28 35.59
C GLN A 155 -1.69 2.20 35.09
N PHE A 156 -1.12 1.01 34.86
CA PHE A 156 0.28 0.89 34.40
C PHE A 156 0.46 1.39 32.96
N ARG A 157 -0.53 1.09 32.10
CA ARG A 157 -0.60 1.66 30.74
C ARG A 157 -0.73 3.18 30.78
N ALA A 158 -1.62 3.71 31.63
CA ALA A 158 -1.78 5.14 31.82
C ALA A 158 -0.50 5.82 32.34
N ILE A 159 0.20 5.21 33.31
CA ILE A 159 1.48 5.71 33.83
C ILE A 159 2.55 5.70 32.73
N SER A 160 2.69 4.60 32.00
CA SER A 160 3.67 4.49 30.91
C SER A 160 3.42 5.51 29.81
N TYR A 161 2.15 5.67 29.38
CA TYR A 161 1.76 6.69 28.42
C TYR A 161 2.00 8.10 28.95
N SER A 162 1.71 8.35 30.23
CA SER A 162 1.92 9.66 30.86
C SER A 162 3.40 10.02 30.96
N ILE A 163 4.27 9.07 31.33
CA ILE A 163 5.73 9.28 31.42
C ILE A 163 6.29 9.61 30.05
N VAL A 164 5.91 8.87 29.01
CA VAL A 164 6.39 9.10 27.65
C VAL A 164 5.82 10.41 27.07
N ALA A 165 4.54 10.70 27.30
CA ALA A 165 3.93 11.96 26.88
C ALA A 165 4.58 13.17 27.58
N LEU A 166 4.90 13.04 28.87
CA LEU A 166 5.64 14.06 29.63
C LEU A 166 7.05 14.24 29.07
N GLY A 167 7.78 13.16 28.80
CA GLY A 167 9.12 13.21 28.20
C GLY A 167 9.11 13.88 26.81
N ALA A 168 8.15 13.50 25.96
CA ALA A 168 7.95 14.13 24.66
C ALA A 168 7.57 15.61 24.78
N GLY A 169 6.67 15.96 25.70
CA GLY A 169 6.27 17.34 25.96
C GLY A 169 7.42 18.21 26.48
N LEU A 170 8.23 17.68 27.41
CA LEU A 170 9.43 18.36 27.92
C LEU A 170 10.45 18.58 26.79
N TRP A 171 10.67 17.59 25.94
CA TRP A 171 11.58 17.73 24.81
C TRP A 171 11.07 18.75 23.76
N ILE A 172 9.77 18.69 23.41
CA ILE A 172 9.13 19.63 22.46
C ILE A 172 9.18 21.08 22.98
N SER A 173 8.85 21.27 24.25
CA SER A 173 8.85 22.59 24.88
C SER A 173 10.24 23.18 25.09
N GLY A 174 11.27 22.32 25.05
CA GLY A 174 12.67 22.70 25.15
C GLY A 174 12.95 23.56 26.39
N ASN A 175 13.75 24.60 26.20
CA ASN A 175 14.05 25.58 27.25
C ASN A 175 12.87 26.52 27.60
N GLY A 176 11.78 26.49 26.83
CA GLY A 176 10.64 27.42 26.97
C GLY A 176 9.84 27.25 28.26
N LEU A 177 9.68 26.01 28.75
CA LEU A 177 8.96 25.72 30.00
C LEU A 177 9.82 25.92 31.24
N LEU A 178 11.12 25.63 31.18
CA LEU A 178 11.93 25.50 32.38
C LEU A 178 12.56 26.81 32.87
N LYS A 179 12.68 27.89 32.05
CA LYS A 179 13.19 29.26 32.34
C LYS A 179 14.34 29.42 33.38
N ARG A 180 14.97 28.33 33.80
CA ARG A 180 15.96 28.23 34.86
C ARG A 180 17.29 28.00 34.16
N LYS A 181 18.20 28.97 34.29
CA LYS A 181 19.55 28.97 33.69
C LYS A 181 20.37 27.69 33.97
N ARG A 182 20.00 26.90 35.00
CA ARG A 182 20.69 25.66 35.39
C ARG A 182 20.46 24.48 34.42
N PHE A 183 19.38 24.48 33.65
CA PHE A 183 19.02 23.37 32.75
C PHE A 183 19.03 23.75 31.25
N SER A 184 19.44 24.98 30.91
CA SER A 184 19.38 25.48 29.54
C SER A 184 20.31 24.77 28.55
N SER A 185 21.26 23.97 29.05
CA SER A 185 22.18 23.17 28.24
C SER A 185 21.72 21.73 28.03
N ILE A 186 20.64 21.28 28.67
CA ILE A 186 20.12 19.91 28.54
C ILE A 186 19.12 19.86 27.39
N PHE A 187 18.07 20.70 27.45
CA PHE A 187 17.00 20.68 26.47
C PHE A 187 17.31 21.48 25.20
N PRO A 188 16.63 21.16 24.08
CA PRO A 188 16.77 21.91 22.84
C PRO A 188 16.33 23.37 23.00
N ASP A 189 17.08 24.26 22.36
CA ASP A 189 16.83 25.70 22.32
C ASP A 189 16.20 26.16 21.00
N PHE A 190 15.73 25.22 20.16
CA PHE A 190 14.95 25.54 18.97
C PHE A 190 13.50 25.93 19.33
N ASP A 191 12.80 26.49 18.35
CA ASP A 191 11.37 26.80 18.48
C ASP A 191 10.52 25.53 18.63
N LEU A 192 9.32 25.67 19.20
CA LEU A 192 8.42 24.56 19.52
C LEU A 192 8.05 23.72 18.29
N ILE A 193 7.89 24.36 17.13
CA ILE A 193 7.52 23.69 15.88
C ILE A 193 8.69 22.86 15.38
N GLU A 194 9.90 23.42 15.43
CA GLU A 194 11.14 22.76 15.04
C GLU A 194 11.43 21.56 15.94
N ASN A 195 11.26 21.69 17.26
CA ASN A 195 11.37 20.54 18.17
C ASN A 195 10.31 19.49 17.79
N ALA A 196 9.02 19.82 17.76
CA ALA A 196 7.99 18.84 17.39
C ALA A 196 8.28 18.11 16.07
N PHE A 197 8.83 18.83 15.08
CA PHE A 197 9.27 18.27 13.81
C PHE A 197 10.47 17.33 13.94
N LEU A 198 11.53 17.71 14.66
CA LEU A 198 12.70 16.86 14.90
C LEU A 198 12.32 15.56 15.63
N LEU A 199 11.45 15.64 16.64
CA LEU A 199 10.94 14.46 17.35
C LEU A 199 10.13 13.55 16.44
N PHE A 200 9.30 14.12 15.57
CA PHE A 200 8.55 13.36 14.57
C PHE A 200 9.49 12.61 13.62
N ILE A 201 10.51 13.29 13.08
CA ILE A 201 11.48 12.69 12.15
C ILE A 201 12.26 11.57 12.83
N TYR A 202 12.72 11.76 14.06
CA TYR A 202 13.43 10.70 14.81
C TYR A 202 12.51 9.52 15.14
N THR A 203 11.24 9.78 15.47
CA THR A 203 10.26 8.71 15.70
C THR A 203 10.01 7.92 14.41
N ALA A 204 9.93 8.58 13.26
CA ALA A 204 9.86 7.92 11.95
C ALA A 204 11.14 7.14 11.61
N ALA A 205 12.32 7.65 11.98
CA ALA A 205 13.59 6.96 11.80
C ALA A 205 13.63 5.66 12.61
N PHE A 206 13.23 5.70 13.88
CA PHE A 206 13.23 4.51 14.74
C PHE A 206 12.07 3.56 14.43
N PHE A 207 10.96 4.05 13.89
CA PHE A 207 9.93 3.18 13.31
C PHE A 207 10.50 2.39 12.13
N SER A 208 11.25 3.06 11.25
CA SER A 208 11.94 2.41 10.12
C SER A 208 12.97 1.40 10.60
N PHE A 209 13.71 1.68 11.67
CA PHE A 209 14.60 0.72 12.32
C PHE A 209 13.85 -0.52 12.86
N GLY A 210 12.75 -0.32 13.58
CA GLY A 210 11.96 -1.43 14.12
C GLY A 210 11.34 -2.28 13.01
N ALA A 211 10.82 -1.62 11.96
CA ALA A 211 10.30 -2.28 10.77
C ALA A 211 11.39 -3.03 9.99
N GLY A 212 12.56 -2.43 9.82
CA GLY A 212 13.71 -3.06 9.19
C GLY A 212 14.17 -4.31 9.95
N THR A 213 14.15 -4.26 11.28
CA THR A 213 14.44 -5.42 12.15
C THR A 213 13.37 -6.51 12.02
N PHE A 214 12.09 -6.13 11.92
CA PHE A 214 11.00 -7.06 11.64
C PHE A 214 11.21 -7.78 10.31
N PHE A 215 11.47 -7.07 9.21
CA PHE A 215 11.66 -7.71 7.91
C PHE A 215 12.97 -8.51 7.82
N ALA A 216 14.05 -8.09 8.50
CA ALA A 216 15.25 -8.92 8.63
C ALA A 216 14.90 -10.25 9.30
N SER A 217 14.14 -10.21 10.39
CA SER A 217 13.70 -11.40 11.12
C SER A 217 12.78 -12.27 10.26
N SER A 218 11.77 -11.68 9.63
CA SER A 218 10.80 -12.35 8.76
C SER A 218 11.42 -12.96 7.50
N SER A 219 12.60 -12.49 7.08
CA SER A 219 13.31 -13.06 5.93
C SER A 219 13.82 -14.48 6.18
N VAL A 220 14.08 -14.84 7.44
CA VAL A 220 14.55 -16.17 7.84
C VAL A 220 13.48 -16.96 8.61
N PHE A 221 12.69 -16.28 9.44
CA PHE A 221 11.59 -16.88 10.20
C PHE A 221 10.35 -15.99 10.11
N PRO A 222 9.30 -16.40 9.37
CA PRO A 222 8.14 -15.54 9.14
C PRO A 222 7.46 -15.19 10.45
N LEU A 223 7.55 -13.91 10.84
CA LEU A 223 6.83 -13.36 11.99
C LEU A 223 5.41 -12.98 11.57
N ASN A 224 4.46 -13.07 12.50
CA ASN A 224 3.05 -12.75 12.23
C ASN A 224 2.88 -11.27 11.80
N PRO A 225 2.44 -10.97 10.56
CA PRO A 225 2.25 -9.60 10.09
C PRO A 225 1.14 -8.84 10.81
N HIS A 226 0.15 -9.52 11.40
CA HIS A 226 -0.90 -8.86 12.20
C HIS A 226 -0.33 -8.19 13.45
N GLU A 227 0.82 -8.68 13.92
CA GLU A 227 1.52 -8.17 15.10
C GLU A 227 2.64 -7.18 14.70
N PHE A 228 2.70 -6.73 13.44
CA PHE A 228 3.76 -5.89 12.91
C PHE A 228 4.08 -4.67 13.79
N LEU A 229 3.06 -3.88 14.16
CA LEU A 229 3.26 -2.69 15.00
C LEU A 229 3.80 -3.04 16.40
N LYS A 230 3.41 -4.19 16.93
CA LYS A 230 3.88 -4.70 18.22
C LYS A 230 5.35 -5.11 18.12
N TYR A 231 5.73 -5.81 17.05
CA TYR A 231 7.13 -6.14 16.77
C TYR A 231 8.00 -4.89 16.54
N VAL A 232 7.51 -3.89 15.81
CA VAL A 232 8.21 -2.60 15.62
C VAL A 232 8.46 -1.94 16.98
N GLY A 233 7.45 -1.88 17.84
CA GLY A 233 7.60 -1.38 19.20
C GLY A 233 8.57 -2.22 20.03
N PHE A 234 8.53 -3.55 19.91
CA PHE A 234 9.37 -4.47 20.67
C PHE A 234 10.83 -4.37 20.26
N PHE A 235 11.14 -4.31 18.96
CA PHE A 235 12.51 -4.11 18.48
C PHE A 235 13.05 -2.73 18.85
N SER A 236 12.18 -1.70 18.88
CA SER A 236 12.54 -0.36 19.39
C SER A 236 12.84 -0.39 20.89
N PHE A 237 12.07 -1.16 21.66
CA PHE A 237 12.31 -1.40 23.09
C PHE A 237 13.62 -2.17 23.33
N ALA A 238 13.90 -3.21 22.55
CA ALA A 238 15.15 -3.96 22.62
C ALA A 238 16.36 -3.08 22.29
N LEU A 239 16.20 -2.14 21.34
CA LEU A 239 17.23 -1.14 21.09
C LEU A 239 17.39 -0.18 22.27
N LEU A 240 16.29 0.36 22.81
CA LEU A 240 16.32 1.30 23.94
C LEU A 240 17.01 0.69 25.17
N THR A 241 16.67 -0.55 25.51
CA THR A 241 17.27 -1.29 26.63
C THR A 241 18.76 -1.54 26.41
N GLY A 242 19.16 -1.93 25.19
CA GLY A 242 20.57 -2.02 24.82
C GLY A 242 21.29 -0.67 24.90
N TYR A 243 20.64 0.41 24.46
CA TYR A 243 21.18 1.77 24.43
C TYR A 243 21.40 2.36 25.83
N LEU A 244 20.52 2.04 26.78
CA LEU A 244 20.62 2.44 28.19
C LEU A 244 21.55 1.55 29.03
N SER A 245 22.04 0.43 28.48
CA SER A 245 22.96 -0.45 29.18
C SER A 245 24.35 0.18 29.31
N ILE A 246 24.65 0.69 30.51
CA ILE A 246 25.95 1.30 30.85
C ILE A 246 27.07 0.23 30.91
N ILE A 247 26.69 -1.04 31.10
CA ILE A 247 27.60 -2.15 31.41
C ILE A 247 28.24 -2.75 30.15
N THR A 248 27.60 -2.60 28.97
CA THR A 248 28.03 -3.28 27.73
C THR A 248 28.40 -2.29 26.61
N PRO A 249 29.56 -2.46 25.93
CA PRO A 249 29.92 -1.63 24.78
C PRO A 249 28.82 -1.69 23.70
N SER A 250 28.29 -0.54 23.30
CA SER A 250 27.17 -0.44 22.34
C SER A 250 25.96 -1.36 22.61
N GLY A 251 25.69 -1.70 23.89
CA GLY A 251 24.56 -2.56 24.25
C GLY A 251 24.72 -4.04 23.88
N LEU A 252 25.94 -4.48 23.55
CA LEU A 252 26.25 -5.83 23.05
C LEU A 252 25.79 -6.89 24.06
N GLY A 253 24.95 -7.81 23.60
CA GLY A 253 24.41 -8.91 24.41
C GLY A 253 23.10 -8.55 25.11
N VAL A 254 22.90 -7.29 25.52
CA VAL A 254 21.63 -6.89 26.18
C VAL A 254 20.49 -6.84 25.19
N ARG A 255 20.69 -6.19 24.03
CA ARG A 255 19.66 -6.15 22.97
C ARG A 255 19.31 -7.56 22.49
N GLU A 256 20.34 -8.36 22.24
CA GLU A 256 20.18 -9.72 21.73
C GLU A 256 19.49 -10.62 22.77
N ALA A 257 19.78 -10.46 24.07
CA ALA A 257 19.08 -11.14 25.14
C ALA A 257 17.60 -10.72 25.23
N VAL A 258 17.29 -9.43 25.10
CA VAL A 258 15.90 -8.94 25.11
C VAL A 258 15.12 -9.50 23.92
N ILE A 259 15.71 -9.48 22.71
CA ILE A 259 15.08 -10.07 21.51
C ILE A 259 14.87 -11.57 21.70
N THR A 260 15.89 -12.30 22.14
CA THR A 260 15.83 -13.75 22.36
C THR A 260 14.76 -14.11 23.38
N PHE A 261 14.74 -13.44 24.53
CA PHE A 261 13.78 -13.69 25.60
C PHE A 261 12.34 -13.32 25.20
N GLY A 262 12.16 -12.19 24.50
CA GLY A 262 10.83 -11.78 24.04
C GLY A 262 10.27 -12.72 22.98
N LEU A 263 11.08 -13.12 22.00
CA LEU A 263 10.67 -14.04 20.93
C LEU A 263 10.58 -15.49 21.40
N SER A 264 11.28 -15.90 22.47
CA SER A 264 11.19 -17.26 23.00
C SER A 264 9.82 -17.60 23.59
N LYS A 265 8.94 -16.60 23.73
CA LYS A 265 7.54 -16.79 24.13
C LYS A 265 6.65 -17.30 22.99
N SER A 266 7.04 -17.04 21.75
CA SER A 266 6.29 -17.43 20.55
C SER A 266 7.06 -18.44 19.69
N LEU A 267 8.37 -18.54 19.87
CA LEU A 267 9.28 -19.38 19.08
C LEU A 267 10.16 -20.21 20.01
N PRO A 268 10.67 -21.37 19.56
CA PRO A 268 11.74 -22.07 20.26
C PRO A 268 12.92 -21.13 20.55
N ILE A 269 13.50 -21.22 21.75
CA ILE A 269 14.55 -20.30 22.20
C ILE A 269 15.77 -20.28 21.27
N GLY A 270 16.09 -21.42 20.63
CA GLY A 270 17.13 -21.50 19.60
C GLY A 270 16.82 -20.58 18.41
N ASN A 271 15.61 -20.65 17.86
CA ASN A 271 15.17 -19.82 16.73
C ASN A 271 15.13 -18.34 17.11
N ALA A 272 14.67 -18.03 18.34
CA ALA A 272 14.67 -16.66 18.87
C ALA A 272 16.09 -16.08 18.96
N GLY A 273 17.06 -16.87 19.42
CA GLY A 273 18.47 -16.49 19.47
C GLY A 273 19.06 -16.26 18.08
N LEU A 274 18.73 -17.12 17.12
CA LEU A 274 19.14 -16.98 15.72
C LEU A 274 18.61 -15.69 15.09
N ILE A 275 17.33 -15.35 15.33
CA ILE A 275 16.74 -14.09 14.85
C ILE A 275 17.47 -12.87 15.45
N ALA A 276 17.79 -12.90 16.74
CA ALA A 276 18.50 -11.82 17.41
C ALA A 276 19.88 -11.56 16.77
N ILE A 277 20.61 -12.64 16.48
CA ILE A 277 21.93 -12.59 15.82
C ILE A 277 21.79 -12.14 14.36
N PHE A 278 20.89 -12.75 13.59
CA PHE A 278 20.74 -12.49 12.17
C PHE A 278 20.33 -11.05 11.90
N SER A 279 19.33 -10.54 12.62
CA SER A 279 18.90 -9.15 12.49
C SER A 279 20.01 -8.14 12.84
N ARG A 280 20.94 -8.51 13.73
CA ARG A 280 22.14 -7.72 14.03
C ARG A 280 23.13 -7.73 12.88
N ILE A 281 23.38 -8.88 12.26
CA ILE A 281 24.25 -9.01 11.09
C ILE A 281 23.72 -8.14 9.94
N ILE A 282 22.41 -8.21 9.64
CA ILE A 282 21.80 -7.40 8.59
C ILE A 282 21.92 -5.91 8.90
N LEU A 283 21.70 -5.49 10.15
CA LEU A 283 21.89 -4.11 10.57
C LEU A 283 23.35 -3.64 10.41
N MET A 284 24.33 -4.46 10.80
CA MET A 284 25.75 -4.11 10.62
C MET A 284 26.12 -4.03 9.13
N ALA A 285 25.62 -4.99 8.32
CA ALA A 285 25.82 -4.98 6.89
C ALA A 285 25.20 -3.73 6.24
N SER A 286 23.98 -3.33 6.65
CA SER A 286 23.35 -2.12 6.12
C SER A 286 24.13 -0.86 6.46
N GLU A 287 24.75 -0.76 7.64
CA GLU A 287 25.61 0.39 8.01
C GLU A 287 26.87 0.45 7.14
N VAL A 288 27.54 -0.69 6.94
CA VAL A 288 28.74 -0.74 6.09
C VAL A 288 28.40 -0.41 4.64
N ILE A 289 27.32 -0.98 4.10
CA ILE A 289 26.86 -0.70 2.72
C ILE A 289 26.48 0.77 2.59
N PHE A 290 25.70 1.31 3.53
CA PHE A 290 25.28 2.71 3.49
C PHE A 290 26.47 3.67 3.61
N ALA A 291 27.42 3.38 4.50
CA ALA A 291 28.66 4.15 4.61
C ALA A 291 29.49 4.10 3.32
N ALA A 292 29.58 2.95 2.66
CA ALA A 292 30.23 2.84 1.36
C ALA A 292 29.51 3.69 0.30
N LEU A 293 28.18 3.65 0.26
CA LEU A 293 27.36 4.48 -0.65
C LEU A 293 27.57 5.98 -0.38
N ILE A 294 27.57 6.41 0.87
CA ILE A 294 27.81 7.81 1.26
C ILE A 294 29.25 8.23 0.95
N PHE A 295 30.24 7.36 1.18
CA PHE A 295 31.64 7.60 0.83
C PHE A 295 31.80 7.81 -0.68
N VAL A 296 31.23 6.89 -1.49
CA VAL A 296 31.24 6.98 -2.95
C VAL A 296 30.50 8.23 -3.42
N ALA A 297 29.32 8.53 -2.83
CA ALA A 297 28.55 9.73 -3.13
C ALA A 297 29.35 11.02 -2.87
N ALA A 298 29.99 11.11 -1.70
CA ALA A 298 30.81 12.25 -1.32
C ALA A 298 32.07 12.41 -2.20
N ARG A 299 32.66 11.31 -2.68
CA ARG A 299 33.88 11.32 -3.51
C ARG A 299 33.64 11.55 -4.99
N LEU A 300 32.64 10.90 -5.58
CA LEU A 300 32.37 10.96 -7.02
C LEU A 300 31.55 12.19 -7.41
N PHE A 301 30.79 12.79 -6.50
CA PHE A 301 29.73 13.72 -6.88
C PHE A 301 29.82 15.12 -6.24
N ALA A 302 30.96 15.55 -5.68
CA ALA A 302 31.08 16.84 -4.97
C ALA A 302 30.49 18.09 -5.68
N GLN A 303 30.44 18.13 -7.02
CA GLN A 303 29.67 19.13 -7.79
C GLN A 303 28.33 18.60 -8.36
N ASN A 304 28.28 17.37 -8.89
CA ASN A 304 27.07 16.84 -9.54
C ASN A 304 25.95 16.46 -8.56
N THR A 305 26.26 16.00 -7.33
CA THR A 305 25.26 15.77 -6.28
C THR A 305 24.67 17.06 -5.74
N ARG A 306 25.40 18.18 -5.67
CA ARG A 306 24.79 19.47 -5.30
C ARG A 306 23.70 19.87 -6.28
N ARG A 307 23.93 19.67 -7.58
CA ARG A 307 22.94 19.90 -8.62
C ARG A 307 21.77 18.91 -8.52
N PHE A 308 22.05 17.62 -8.31
CA PHE A 308 21.01 16.60 -8.18
C PHE A 308 20.15 16.76 -6.91
N LEU A 309 20.77 16.94 -5.74
CA LEU A 309 20.10 17.18 -4.47
C LEU A 309 19.34 18.51 -4.46
N SER A 310 19.89 19.57 -5.06
CA SER A 310 19.14 20.84 -5.22
C SER A 310 17.95 20.67 -6.15
N LEU A 311 18.05 19.85 -7.20
CA LEU A 311 16.90 19.48 -8.03
C LEU A 311 15.87 18.66 -7.23
N LEU A 312 16.29 17.65 -6.47
CA LEU A 312 15.38 16.87 -5.61
C LEU A 312 14.68 17.76 -4.57
N LEU A 313 15.38 18.69 -3.92
CA LEU A 313 14.80 19.62 -2.96
C LEU A 313 13.87 20.64 -3.64
N LYS A 314 14.21 21.10 -4.85
CA LYS A 314 13.37 21.99 -5.66
C LYS A 314 12.04 21.32 -6.05
N TYR A 315 12.07 20.03 -6.36
CA TYR A 315 10.91 19.23 -6.77
C TYR A 315 10.48 18.25 -5.67
N LYS A 316 10.71 18.57 -4.39
CA LYS A 316 10.50 17.62 -3.28
C LYS A 316 9.08 17.05 -3.23
N HIS A 317 8.06 17.84 -3.56
CA HIS A 317 6.68 17.37 -3.52
C HIS A 317 6.38 16.40 -4.67
N GLU A 318 6.93 16.69 -5.84
CA GLU A 318 6.82 15.84 -7.03
C GLU A 318 7.61 14.54 -6.86
N VAL A 319 8.78 14.60 -6.23
CA VAL A 319 9.57 13.41 -5.86
C VAL A 319 8.79 12.56 -4.86
N ILE A 320 8.22 13.16 -3.80
CA ILE A 320 7.40 12.40 -2.83
C ILE A 320 6.18 11.80 -3.53
N LEU A 321 5.49 12.55 -4.40
CA LEU A 321 4.37 12.05 -5.18
C LEU A 321 4.76 10.84 -6.05
N PHE A 322 5.90 10.93 -6.74
CA PHE A 322 6.45 9.84 -7.54
C PHE A 322 6.72 8.61 -6.67
N LEU A 323 7.39 8.79 -5.53
CA LEU A 323 7.68 7.70 -4.60
C LEU A 323 6.39 7.06 -4.04
N LEU A 324 5.37 7.85 -3.71
CA LEU A 324 4.06 7.35 -3.28
C LEU A 324 3.38 6.53 -4.39
N SER A 325 3.39 7.03 -5.62
CA SER A 325 2.81 6.35 -6.78
C SER A 325 3.52 5.03 -7.11
N VAL A 326 4.85 5.03 -7.06
CA VAL A 326 5.67 3.82 -7.24
C VAL A 326 5.42 2.83 -6.10
N SER A 327 5.41 3.30 -4.84
CA SER A 327 5.16 2.43 -3.68
C SER A 327 3.78 1.79 -3.73
N TYR A 328 2.75 2.56 -4.10
CA TYR A 328 1.39 2.06 -4.33
C TYR A 328 1.38 0.96 -5.40
N THR A 329 2.00 1.25 -6.57
CA THR A 329 2.06 0.30 -7.69
C THR A 329 2.76 -0.99 -7.28
N LEU A 330 3.93 -0.89 -6.66
CA LEU A 330 4.72 -2.05 -6.23
C LEU A 330 3.96 -2.89 -5.20
N TYR A 331 3.38 -2.24 -4.18
CA TYR A 331 2.63 -2.94 -3.14
C TYR A 331 1.43 -3.70 -3.71
N PHE A 332 0.57 -3.03 -4.48
CA PHE A 332 -0.64 -3.67 -5.01
C PHE A 332 -0.35 -4.69 -6.11
N THR A 333 0.70 -4.49 -6.91
CA THR A 333 1.17 -5.51 -7.85
C THR A 333 1.62 -6.76 -7.09
N LEU A 334 2.48 -6.60 -6.08
CA LEU A 334 2.95 -7.73 -5.28
C LEU A 334 1.78 -8.44 -4.58
N ALA A 335 0.89 -7.67 -3.95
CA ALA A 335 -0.27 -8.17 -3.22
C ALA A 335 -1.22 -8.97 -4.13
N THR A 336 -1.58 -8.41 -5.30
CA THR A 336 -2.49 -9.07 -6.24
C THR A 336 -1.83 -10.25 -6.95
N PHE A 337 -0.52 -10.21 -7.19
CA PHE A 337 0.21 -11.36 -7.73
C PHE A 337 0.23 -12.50 -6.74
N LEU A 338 0.61 -12.25 -5.49
CA LEU A 338 0.60 -13.26 -4.43
C LEU A 338 -0.80 -13.82 -4.17
N LYS A 339 -1.83 -12.98 -4.32
CA LYS A 339 -3.23 -13.41 -4.23
C LYS A 339 -3.60 -14.37 -5.36
N HIS A 340 -3.24 -14.03 -6.61
CA HIS A 340 -3.44 -14.91 -7.76
C HIS A 340 -2.71 -16.23 -7.56
N ASP A 341 -1.42 -16.13 -7.31
CA ASP A 341 -0.50 -17.21 -7.00
C ASP A 341 -0.96 -18.16 -5.89
N SER A 342 -1.66 -17.64 -4.89
CA SER A 342 -2.21 -18.43 -3.78
C SER A 342 -3.65 -18.92 -4.05
N PHE A 343 -4.09 -18.93 -5.31
CA PHE A 343 -5.42 -19.36 -5.76
C PHE A 343 -6.57 -18.68 -5.00
N TYR A 344 -6.44 -17.36 -4.75
CA TYR A 344 -7.51 -16.53 -4.21
C TYR A 344 -8.23 -15.69 -5.29
N THR A 345 -7.79 -15.77 -6.54
CA THR A 345 -8.46 -15.12 -7.69
C THR A 345 -9.46 -16.05 -8.34
N GLY A 346 -10.60 -15.52 -8.79
CA GLY A 346 -11.71 -16.31 -9.29
C GLY A 346 -11.87 -16.32 -10.81
N ARG A 347 -12.58 -17.32 -11.33
CA ARG A 347 -13.04 -17.39 -12.73
C ARG A 347 -14.12 -16.34 -13.04
N PHE A 348 -15.01 -16.05 -12.09
CA PHE A 348 -16.08 -15.05 -12.25
C PHE A 348 -15.56 -13.61 -12.37
N ASP A 349 -14.42 -13.31 -11.76
CA ASP A 349 -13.83 -11.96 -11.78
C ASP A 349 -12.64 -11.93 -12.73
N LEU A 350 -11.42 -12.24 -12.26
CA LEU A 350 -10.20 -12.17 -13.07
C LEU A 350 -10.24 -13.06 -14.32
N GLY A 351 -10.72 -14.31 -14.19
CA GLY A 351 -10.71 -15.27 -15.31
C GLY A 351 -11.61 -14.87 -16.48
N ASN A 352 -12.75 -14.22 -16.21
CA ASN A 352 -13.65 -13.68 -17.23
C ASN A 352 -12.97 -12.62 -18.09
N MET A 353 -12.25 -11.71 -17.42
CA MET A 353 -11.55 -10.61 -18.05
C MET A 353 -10.35 -11.13 -18.85
N ASP A 354 -9.54 -12.00 -18.24
CA ASP A 354 -8.39 -12.63 -18.88
C ASP A 354 -8.80 -13.43 -20.12
N GLN A 355 -9.80 -14.30 -20.02
CA GLN A 355 -10.26 -15.10 -21.16
C GLN A 355 -10.73 -14.21 -22.32
N THR A 356 -11.43 -13.10 -22.02
CA THR A 356 -11.90 -12.16 -23.07
C THR A 356 -10.72 -11.50 -23.78
N VAL A 357 -9.71 -11.05 -23.03
CA VAL A 357 -8.49 -10.43 -23.55
C VAL A 357 -7.68 -11.43 -24.37
N TRP A 358 -7.52 -12.65 -23.84
CA TRP A 358 -6.81 -13.76 -24.48
C TRP A 358 -7.48 -14.20 -25.78
N ASN A 359 -8.80 -14.40 -25.79
CA ASN A 359 -9.54 -14.74 -26.99
C ASN A 359 -9.44 -13.65 -28.06
N THR A 360 -9.47 -12.37 -27.64
CA THR A 360 -9.37 -11.24 -28.58
C THR A 360 -8.04 -11.22 -29.32
N ILE A 361 -6.91 -11.43 -28.64
CA ILE A 361 -5.60 -11.46 -29.30
C ILE A 361 -5.43 -12.71 -30.20
N HIS A 362 -6.18 -13.78 -29.93
CA HIS A 362 -6.21 -15.01 -30.73
C HIS A 362 -7.30 -15.01 -31.83
N GLY A 363 -7.88 -13.86 -32.15
CA GLY A 363 -8.83 -13.71 -33.26
C GLY A 363 -10.32 -13.92 -32.91
N ARG A 364 -10.63 -14.36 -31.69
CA ARG A 364 -11.99 -14.48 -31.15
C ARG A 364 -12.37 -13.20 -30.39
N ILE A 365 -12.60 -12.12 -31.15
CA ILE A 365 -12.78 -10.77 -30.60
C ILE A 365 -13.94 -10.73 -29.60
N PHE A 366 -13.63 -10.32 -28.36
CA PHE A 366 -14.59 -10.06 -27.30
C PHE A 366 -15.48 -11.26 -26.93
N GLN A 367 -14.96 -12.49 -27.06
CA GLN A 367 -15.65 -13.73 -26.70
C GLN A 367 -15.11 -14.36 -25.41
N LEU A 368 -15.97 -15.06 -24.67
CA LEU A 368 -15.63 -15.86 -23.51
C LEU A 368 -16.56 -17.07 -23.40
N THR A 369 -16.21 -18.04 -22.54
CA THR A 369 -17.18 -19.06 -22.12
C THR A 369 -18.16 -18.44 -21.12
N ASP A 370 -19.46 -18.70 -21.29
CA ASP A 370 -20.52 -18.24 -20.40
C ASP A 370 -20.16 -18.56 -18.93
N PRO A 371 -20.03 -17.55 -18.05
CA PRO A 371 -19.72 -17.77 -16.64
C PRO A 371 -20.72 -18.69 -15.92
N ASN A 372 -21.97 -18.75 -16.40
CA ASN A 372 -23.05 -19.53 -15.81
C ASN A 372 -23.46 -20.75 -16.67
N GLY A 373 -22.71 -21.04 -17.73
CA GLY A 373 -23.09 -22.04 -18.72
C GLY A 373 -21.90 -22.75 -19.35
N THR A 374 -22.15 -23.39 -20.49
CA THR A 374 -21.14 -24.14 -21.25
C THR A 374 -20.93 -23.61 -22.68
N GLU A 375 -21.73 -22.62 -23.06
CA GLU A 375 -21.69 -22.00 -24.38
C GLU A 375 -20.58 -20.96 -24.49
N THR A 376 -20.13 -20.71 -25.72
CA THR A 376 -19.27 -19.57 -26.02
C THR A 376 -20.13 -18.38 -26.40
N VAL A 377 -19.97 -17.27 -25.70
CA VAL A 377 -20.81 -16.09 -25.86
C VAL A 377 -19.95 -14.84 -26.04
N SER A 378 -20.56 -13.77 -26.55
CA SER A 378 -19.92 -12.46 -26.55
C SER A 378 -19.90 -11.90 -25.13
N ARG A 379 -18.81 -11.25 -24.75
CA ARG A 379 -18.69 -10.50 -23.48
C ARG A 379 -19.79 -9.44 -23.34
N LEU A 380 -20.26 -8.92 -24.48
CA LEU A 380 -21.37 -7.97 -24.57
C LEU A 380 -22.68 -8.49 -23.97
N ALA A 381 -22.87 -9.81 -23.86
CA ALA A 381 -24.03 -10.40 -23.19
C ALA A 381 -24.10 -10.02 -21.69
N PHE A 382 -22.97 -9.66 -21.09
CA PHE A 382 -22.90 -9.28 -19.68
C PHE A 382 -22.50 -7.82 -19.49
N HIS A 383 -21.42 -7.39 -20.15
CA HIS A 383 -20.85 -6.06 -19.97
C HIS A 383 -20.26 -5.51 -21.27
N SER A 384 -20.29 -4.20 -21.41
CA SER A 384 -19.69 -3.44 -22.51
C SER A 384 -18.31 -2.88 -22.16
N ASP A 385 -17.49 -3.71 -21.49
CA ASP A 385 -16.11 -3.38 -21.11
C ASP A 385 -15.14 -3.49 -22.30
N PHE A 386 -15.44 -2.77 -23.40
CA PHE A 386 -14.66 -2.78 -24.64
C PHE A 386 -13.19 -2.36 -24.46
N ILE A 387 -12.83 -1.74 -23.34
CA ILE A 387 -11.43 -1.50 -22.96
C ILE A 387 -10.59 -2.78 -22.98
N LEU A 388 -11.19 -3.96 -22.73
CA LEU A 388 -10.49 -5.26 -22.80
C LEU A 388 -9.92 -5.54 -24.20
N ILE A 389 -10.59 -5.08 -25.26
CA ILE A 389 -10.10 -5.20 -26.64
C ILE A 389 -8.79 -4.42 -26.79
N PHE A 390 -8.72 -3.21 -26.22
CA PHE A 390 -7.53 -2.35 -26.26
C PHE A 390 -6.41 -2.81 -25.33
N LEU A 391 -6.72 -3.65 -24.32
CA LEU A 391 -5.73 -4.29 -23.48
C LEU A 391 -5.14 -5.56 -24.10
N SER A 392 -5.83 -6.19 -25.06
CA SER A 392 -5.36 -7.43 -25.71
C SER A 392 -3.97 -7.37 -26.36
N PRO A 393 -3.51 -6.25 -26.97
CA PRO A 393 -2.15 -6.18 -27.49
C PRO A 393 -1.06 -6.29 -26.41
N LEU A 394 -1.38 -6.03 -25.13
CA LEU A 394 -0.43 -6.21 -24.04
C LEU A 394 -0.05 -7.69 -23.85
N TYR A 395 -0.89 -8.63 -24.29
CA TYR A 395 -0.59 -10.06 -24.19
C TYR A 395 0.49 -10.50 -25.18
N LEU A 396 0.81 -9.69 -26.20
CA LEU A 396 1.99 -9.90 -27.04
C LEU A 396 3.30 -9.71 -26.27
N LEU A 397 3.28 -8.92 -25.19
CA LEU A 397 4.44 -8.68 -24.31
C LEU A 397 4.46 -9.69 -23.17
N TRP A 398 3.30 -9.92 -22.55
CA TRP A 398 3.17 -10.85 -21.43
C TRP A 398 1.74 -11.41 -21.36
N GLU A 399 1.58 -12.62 -21.88
CA GLU A 399 0.32 -13.37 -21.91
C GLU A 399 0.04 -14.00 -20.54
N SER A 400 -0.45 -13.22 -19.58
CA SER A 400 -0.77 -13.68 -18.23
C SER A 400 -1.90 -12.85 -17.60
N PRO A 401 -2.81 -13.45 -16.79
CA PRO A 401 -3.80 -12.68 -16.02
C PRO A 401 -3.16 -11.59 -15.14
N LYS A 402 -1.91 -11.83 -14.69
CA LYS A 402 -1.12 -10.87 -13.91
C LYS A 402 -0.85 -9.56 -14.67
N MET A 403 -0.82 -9.56 -16.01
CA MET A 403 -0.69 -8.34 -16.82
C MET A 403 -1.84 -7.37 -16.56
N LEU A 404 -3.06 -7.89 -16.41
CA LEU A 404 -4.24 -7.06 -16.12
C LEU A 404 -4.17 -6.47 -14.70
N LEU A 405 -3.82 -7.29 -13.71
CA LEU A 405 -3.65 -6.85 -12.32
C LEU A 405 -2.58 -5.74 -12.19
N PHE A 406 -1.45 -5.91 -12.88
CA PHE A 406 -0.39 -4.91 -12.96
C PHE A 406 -0.87 -3.60 -13.62
N THR A 407 -1.58 -3.73 -14.75
CA THR A 407 -2.11 -2.58 -15.50
C THR A 407 -3.11 -1.77 -14.66
N GLN A 408 -4.02 -2.44 -13.95
CA GLN A 408 -4.95 -1.79 -13.01
C GLN A 408 -4.20 -1.03 -11.90
N SER A 409 -3.16 -1.64 -11.31
CA SER A 409 -2.36 -1.00 -10.27
C SER A 409 -1.66 0.28 -10.76
N ILE A 410 -1.07 0.25 -11.95
CA ILE A 410 -0.44 1.44 -12.57
C ILE A 410 -1.48 2.52 -12.84
N ILE A 411 -2.60 2.18 -13.49
CA ILE A 411 -3.59 3.17 -13.89
C ILE A 411 -4.21 3.82 -12.65
N LEU A 412 -4.54 3.07 -11.60
CA LEU A 412 -5.02 3.64 -10.34
C LEU A 412 -3.96 4.54 -9.68
N ALA A 413 -2.67 4.17 -9.75
CA ALA A 413 -1.59 4.99 -9.22
C ALA A 413 -1.48 6.36 -9.93
N LEU A 414 -1.76 6.42 -11.24
CA LEU A 414 -1.84 7.67 -12.00
C LEU A 414 -3.02 8.55 -11.54
N GLY A 415 -4.08 7.96 -10.98
CA GLY A 415 -5.20 8.68 -10.37
C GLY A 415 -4.74 9.63 -9.25
N GLY A 416 -3.83 9.17 -8.38
CA GLY A 416 -3.25 10.01 -7.32
C GLY A 416 -2.46 11.21 -7.86
N ILE A 417 -1.84 11.07 -9.04
CA ILE A 417 -1.14 12.17 -9.73
C ILE A 417 -2.16 13.21 -10.24
N PHE A 418 -3.30 12.78 -10.80
CA PHE A 418 -4.35 13.71 -11.19
C PHE A 418 -5.00 14.39 -10.00
N VAL A 419 -5.21 13.69 -8.87
CA VAL A 419 -5.66 14.30 -7.61
C VAL A 419 -4.69 15.41 -7.16
N TYR A 420 -3.38 15.13 -7.15
CA TYR A 420 -2.35 16.15 -6.88
C TYR A 420 -2.48 17.35 -7.83
N ALA A 421 -2.57 17.08 -9.14
CA ALA A 421 -2.59 18.12 -10.16
C ALA A 421 -3.86 19.00 -10.07
N ILE A 422 -5.02 18.42 -9.78
CA ILE A 422 -6.29 19.13 -9.52
C ILE A 422 -6.17 19.97 -8.25
N ALA A 423 -5.71 19.37 -7.14
CA ALA A 423 -5.55 20.07 -5.87
C ALA A 423 -4.57 21.25 -5.97
N TRP A 424 -3.43 21.06 -6.63
CA TRP A 424 -2.47 22.14 -6.87
C TRP A 424 -3.06 23.23 -7.76
N LYS A 425 -3.78 22.86 -8.82
CA LYS A 425 -4.43 23.84 -9.71
C LYS A 425 -5.41 24.73 -8.96
N ILE A 426 -6.22 24.16 -8.06
CA ILE A 426 -7.30 24.84 -7.33
C ILE A 426 -6.78 25.59 -6.11
N LEU A 427 -5.92 24.96 -5.30
CA LEU A 427 -5.50 25.46 -3.98
C LEU A 427 -4.17 26.22 -4.02
N LYS A 428 -3.39 26.10 -5.11
CA LYS A 428 -2.06 26.73 -5.29
C LYS A 428 -1.03 26.39 -4.21
N ASN A 429 -1.24 25.31 -3.46
CA ASN A 429 -0.34 24.84 -2.41
C ASN A 429 0.09 23.39 -2.68
N LYS A 430 1.38 23.17 -2.97
CA LYS A 430 1.93 21.86 -3.31
C LYS A 430 1.92 20.86 -2.15
N LEU A 431 2.08 21.32 -0.92
CA LEU A 431 2.02 20.45 0.26
C LEU A 431 0.61 19.94 0.49
N VAL A 432 -0.39 20.83 0.40
CA VAL A 432 -1.81 20.43 0.52
C VAL A 432 -2.22 19.50 -0.61
N ALA A 433 -1.76 19.77 -1.84
CA ALA A 433 -1.97 18.87 -2.97
C ALA A 433 -1.36 17.48 -2.74
N LEU A 434 -0.18 17.42 -2.11
CA LEU A 434 0.46 16.16 -1.73
C LEU A 434 -0.35 15.41 -0.68
N VAL A 435 -0.96 16.10 0.28
CA VAL A 435 -1.87 15.49 1.27
C VAL A 435 -3.08 14.84 0.60
N PHE A 436 -3.69 15.50 -0.40
CA PHE A 436 -4.81 14.91 -1.15
C PHE A 436 -4.39 13.67 -1.95
N ALA A 437 -3.22 13.70 -2.59
CA ALA A 437 -2.69 12.54 -3.29
C ALA A 437 -2.37 11.39 -2.33
N PHE A 438 -1.76 11.68 -1.19
CA PHE A 438 -1.55 10.70 -0.13
C PHE A 438 -2.86 10.09 0.35
N ALA A 439 -3.88 10.91 0.65
CA ALA A 439 -5.20 10.47 1.04
C ALA A 439 -5.87 9.57 -0.02
N PHE A 440 -5.59 9.79 -1.30
CA PHE A 440 -6.04 8.92 -2.40
C PHE A 440 -5.33 7.55 -2.36
N PHE A 441 -4.00 7.53 -2.22
CA PHE A 441 -3.22 6.28 -2.18
C PHE A 441 -3.52 5.39 -0.95
N ILE A 442 -3.98 5.97 0.16
CA ILE A 442 -4.38 5.21 1.35
C ILE A 442 -5.91 5.03 1.46
N ASN A 443 -6.67 5.48 0.46
CA ASN A 443 -8.13 5.43 0.51
C ASN A 443 -8.62 3.97 0.51
N PRO A 444 -9.41 3.52 1.52
CA PRO A 444 -9.91 2.15 1.59
C PRO A 444 -10.62 1.67 0.32
N ALA A 445 -11.49 2.49 -0.27
CA ALA A 445 -12.29 2.11 -1.43
C ALA A 445 -11.41 1.90 -2.69
N VAL A 446 -10.42 2.77 -2.90
CA VAL A 446 -9.43 2.61 -3.98
C VAL A 446 -8.58 1.35 -3.75
N ASN A 447 -8.16 1.12 -2.51
CA ASN A 447 -7.31 0.00 -2.14
C ASN A 447 -8.01 -1.36 -2.29
N TYR A 448 -9.28 -1.47 -1.89
CA TYR A 448 -10.07 -2.68 -2.12
C TYR A 448 -10.41 -2.87 -3.59
N THR A 449 -10.78 -1.80 -4.32
CA THR A 449 -10.99 -1.88 -5.77
C THR A 449 -9.78 -2.47 -6.48
N ASN A 450 -8.57 -2.08 -6.07
CA ASN A 450 -7.34 -2.62 -6.66
C ASN A 450 -7.07 -4.08 -6.23
N LEU A 451 -7.35 -4.43 -4.96
CA LEU A 451 -7.08 -5.75 -4.39
C LEU A 451 -8.13 -6.82 -4.80
N PHE A 452 -9.36 -6.41 -5.12
CA PHE A 452 -10.48 -7.33 -5.28
C PHE A 452 -10.31 -8.30 -6.46
N ASP A 453 -10.06 -7.82 -7.66
CA ASP A 453 -9.61 -8.55 -8.87
C ASP A 453 -9.66 -7.52 -10.01
N PHE A 454 -9.13 -7.85 -11.20
CA PHE A 454 -9.16 -6.90 -12.30
C PHE A 454 -10.60 -6.62 -12.75
N HIS A 455 -10.96 -5.34 -12.81
CA HIS A 455 -12.23 -4.87 -13.35
C HIS A 455 -12.02 -3.66 -14.22
N ALA A 456 -12.49 -3.69 -15.46
CA ALA A 456 -12.38 -2.57 -16.40
C ALA A 456 -12.84 -1.22 -15.82
N VAL A 457 -13.94 -1.22 -15.05
CA VAL A 457 -14.51 -0.02 -14.42
C VAL A 457 -13.57 0.65 -13.40
N SER A 458 -12.61 -0.08 -12.83
CA SER A 458 -11.62 0.50 -11.91
C SER A 458 -10.78 1.59 -12.59
N LEU A 459 -10.51 1.42 -13.89
CA LEU A 459 -9.72 2.35 -14.69
C LEU A 459 -10.45 3.70 -14.86
N ALA A 460 -11.78 3.69 -14.80
CA ALA A 460 -12.61 4.89 -14.89
C ALA A 460 -12.32 5.90 -13.78
N THR A 461 -11.88 5.45 -12.59
CA THR A 461 -11.44 6.34 -11.50
C THR A 461 -10.40 7.33 -11.99
N THR A 462 -9.33 6.83 -12.62
CA THR A 462 -8.24 7.65 -13.15
C THR A 462 -8.66 8.42 -14.38
N PHE A 463 -9.43 7.79 -15.28
CA PHE A 463 -9.86 8.46 -16.49
C PHE A 463 -10.77 9.66 -16.20
N PHE A 464 -11.66 9.58 -15.22
CA PHE A 464 -12.47 10.72 -14.79
C PHE A 464 -11.66 11.81 -14.12
N LEU A 465 -10.69 11.46 -13.27
CA LEU A 465 -9.78 12.46 -12.69
C LEU A 465 -8.98 13.19 -13.79
N GLY A 466 -8.47 12.46 -14.78
CA GLY A 466 -7.78 13.04 -15.92
C GLY A 466 -8.69 13.92 -16.78
N ALA A 467 -9.89 13.46 -17.12
CA ALA A 467 -10.89 14.23 -17.85
C ALA A 467 -11.21 15.54 -17.11
N PHE A 468 -11.46 15.47 -15.81
CA PHE A 468 -11.72 16.64 -14.99
C PHE A 468 -10.53 17.60 -14.95
N TYR A 469 -9.31 17.09 -14.78
CA TYR A 469 -8.09 17.90 -14.83
C TYR A 469 -7.93 18.63 -16.17
N PHE A 470 -8.11 17.95 -17.30
CA PHE A 470 -7.99 18.57 -18.62
C PHE A 470 -9.11 19.57 -18.89
N MET A 471 -10.32 19.30 -18.42
CA MET A 471 -11.44 20.25 -18.45
C MET A 471 -11.11 21.54 -17.69
N LEU A 472 -10.56 21.45 -16.47
CA LEU A 472 -10.12 22.60 -15.68
C LEU A 472 -9.04 23.43 -16.39
N ASN A 473 -8.22 22.79 -17.22
CA ASN A 473 -7.18 23.46 -18.01
C ASN A 473 -7.65 23.88 -19.40
N LYS A 474 -8.94 23.72 -19.72
CA LYS A 474 -9.53 24.01 -21.04
C LYS A 474 -8.85 23.26 -22.19
N LYS A 475 -8.24 22.10 -21.90
CA LYS A 475 -7.62 21.20 -22.88
C LYS A 475 -8.64 20.15 -23.30
N TYR A 476 -9.52 20.50 -24.23
CA TYR A 476 -10.68 19.68 -24.57
C TYR A 476 -10.35 18.37 -25.30
N LEU A 477 -9.29 18.33 -26.12
CA LEU A 477 -8.89 17.11 -26.82
C LEU A 477 -8.50 15.97 -25.85
N PRO A 478 -7.50 16.14 -24.95
CA PRO A 478 -7.17 15.09 -23.99
C PRO A 478 -8.32 14.83 -23.00
N MET A 479 -9.14 15.83 -22.67
CA MET A 479 -10.36 15.60 -21.89
C MET A 479 -11.29 14.61 -22.61
N THR A 480 -11.61 14.83 -23.89
CA THR A 480 -12.47 13.94 -24.66
C THR A 480 -11.87 12.54 -24.80
N LEU A 481 -10.55 12.41 -25.02
CA LEU A 481 -9.88 11.11 -25.05
C LEU A 481 -10.04 10.35 -23.73
N PHE A 482 -9.88 11.03 -22.60
CA PHE A 482 -10.09 10.43 -21.28
C PHE A 482 -11.56 10.05 -21.04
N LEU A 483 -12.53 10.84 -21.53
CA LEU A 483 -13.94 10.48 -21.46
C LEU A 483 -14.29 9.26 -22.33
N ILE A 484 -13.68 9.14 -23.52
CA ILE A 484 -13.83 7.95 -24.37
C ILE A 484 -13.26 6.72 -23.65
N LEU A 485 -12.03 6.82 -23.11
CA LEU A 485 -11.41 5.75 -22.34
C LEU A 485 -12.26 5.34 -21.14
N ALA A 486 -12.86 6.30 -20.43
CA ALA A 486 -13.81 6.00 -19.34
C ALA A 486 -15.07 5.30 -19.86
N GLY A 487 -15.71 5.85 -20.90
CA GLY A 487 -16.98 5.33 -21.43
C GLY A 487 -16.91 3.89 -21.95
N ILE A 488 -15.75 3.43 -22.40
CA ILE A 488 -15.54 2.04 -22.85
C ILE A 488 -15.15 1.07 -21.72
N THR A 489 -15.11 1.52 -20.47
CA THR A 489 -14.84 0.63 -19.33
C THR A 489 -16.06 -0.15 -18.86
N LYS A 490 -17.26 0.42 -19.01
CA LYS A 490 -18.55 -0.20 -18.66
C LYS A 490 -19.73 0.65 -19.13
N GLU A 491 -20.89 0.03 -19.34
CA GLU A 491 -22.10 0.64 -19.93
C GLU A 491 -22.59 1.86 -19.15
N GLN A 492 -22.70 1.78 -17.83
CA GLN A 492 -23.28 2.86 -17.02
C GLN A 492 -22.37 4.10 -16.94
N ILE A 493 -21.07 3.94 -17.23
CA ILE A 493 -20.07 5.01 -17.18
C ILE A 493 -20.35 6.08 -18.23
N LEU A 494 -21.04 5.73 -19.32
CA LEU A 494 -21.49 6.67 -20.35
C LEU A 494 -22.50 7.70 -19.85
N VAL A 495 -23.23 7.42 -18.75
CA VAL A 495 -24.10 8.41 -18.11
C VAL A 495 -23.26 9.53 -17.51
N ILE A 496 -22.15 9.20 -16.86
CA ILE A 496 -21.22 10.19 -16.28
C ILE A 496 -20.52 10.97 -17.40
N THR A 497 -20.12 10.33 -18.51
CA THR A 497 -19.53 11.06 -19.65
C THR A 497 -20.56 12.02 -20.28
N ALA A 498 -21.84 11.64 -20.33
CA ALA A 498 -22.91 12.53 -20.76
C ALA A 498 -23.02 13.75 -19.81
N LEU A 499 -22.93 13.55 -18.49
CA LEU A 499 -22.94 14.66 -17.52
C LEU A 499 -21.77 15.64 -17.72
N PHE A 500 -20.58 15.18 -18.15
CA PHE A 500 -19.51 16.08 -18.58
C PHE A 500 -19.91 16.92 -19.78
N GLY A 501 -20.55 16.30 -20.78
CA GLY A 501 -21.11 16.99 -21.93
C GLY A 501 -22.12 18.06 -21.53
N ALA A 502 -23.08 17.71 -20.66
CA ALA A 502 -24.08 18.64 -20.13
C ALA A 502 -23.45 19.81 -19.37
N TYR A 503 -22.47 19.53 -18.51
CA TYR A 503 -21.74 20.57 -17.77
C TYR A 503 -21.04 21.55 -18.73
N ILE A 504 -20.36 21.04 -19.76
CA ILE A 504 -19.70 21.89 -20.78
C ILE A 504 -20.71 22.70 -21.57
N PHE A 505 -21.85 22.11 -21.92
CA PHE A 505 -22.92 22.80 -22.65
C PHE A 505 -23.50 23.97 -21.85
N LEU A 506 -23.76 23.76 -20.56
CA LEU A 506 -24.39 24.75 -19.68
C LEU A 506 -23.41 25.85 -19.25
N PHE A 507 -22.18 25.48 -18.88
CA PHE A 507 -21.26 26.38 -18.16
C PHE A 507 -20.02 26.81 -18.95
N ASN A 508 -19.73 26.22 -20.12
CA ASN A 508 -18.56 26.56 -20.92
C ASN A 508 -18.92 27.19 -22.28
N LYS A 509 -17.97 27.91 -22.87
CA LYS A 509 -18.13 28.51 -24.22
C LYS A 509 -18.21 27.47 -25.35
N ARG A 510 -17.75 26.23 -25.12
CA ARG A 510 -17.70 25.15 -26.13
C ARG A 510 -19.01 24.36 -26.16
N ARG A 511 -20.15 25.03 -26.33
CA ARG A 511 -21.47 24.40 -26.22
C ARG A 511 -21.68 23.24 -27.19
N MET A 512 -21.29 23.40 -28.45
CA MET A 512 -21.41 22.33 -29.46
C MET A 512 -20.63 21.07 -29.09
N LEU A 513 -19.43 21.21 -28.51
CA LEU A 513 -18.67 20.07 -28.01
C LEU A 513 -19.40 19.38 -26.85
N GLY A 514 -19.93 20.18 -25.90
CA GLY A 514 -20.70 19.65 -24.78
C GLY A 514 -21.95 18.90 -25.24
N ALA A 515 -22.72 19.48 -26.16
CA ALA A 515 -23.89 18.85 -26.78
C ALA A 515 -23.50 17.54 -27.49
N SER A 516 -22.41 17.54 -28.27
CA SER A 516 -21.94 16.34 -28.99
C SER A 516 -21.57 15.22 -28.01
N ILE A 517 -20.80 15.54 -26.95
CA ILE A 517 -20.41 14.56 -25.92
C ILE A 517 -21.65 14.00 -25.22
N PHE A 518 -22.60 14.87 -24.84
CA PHE A 518 -23.85 14.46 -24.18
C PHE A 518 -24.65 13.52 -25.08
N THR A 519 -24.98 13.96 -26.30
CA THR A 519 -25.83 13.22 -27.23
C THR A 519 -25.20 11.89 -27.62
N ILE A 520 -23.91 11.86 -27.96
CA ILE A 520 -23.23 10.62 -28.36
C ILE A 520 -23.16 9.65 -27.18
N SER A 521 -22.75 10.11 -25.99
CA SER A 521 -22.65 9.23 -24.81
C SER A 521 -24.01 8.65 -24.41
N PHE A 522 -25.04 9.50 -24.38
CA PHE A 522 -26.39 9.08 -24.02
C PHE A 522 -26.99 8.13 -25.06
N LEU A 523 -26.77 8.38 -26.34
CA LEU A 523 -27.24 7.49 -27.41
C LEU A 523 -26.56 6.12 -27.35
N ILE A 524 -25.24 6.07 -27.11
CA ILE A 524 -24.53 4.79 -26.95
C ILE A 524 -25.04 4.06 -25.71
N PHE A 525 -25.19 4.75 -24.57
CA PHE A 525 -25.77 4.17 -23.36
C PHE A 525 -27.16 3.57 -23.63
N TYR A 526 -28.03 4.31 -24.30
CA TYR A 526 -29.37 3.85 -24.67
C TYR A 526 -29.32 2.61 -25.56
N ILE A 527 -28.48 2.62 -26.59
CA ILE A 527 -28.32 1.48 -27.49
C ILE A 527 -27.80 0.27 -26.72
N LEU A 528 -26.82 0.43 -25.83
CA LEU A 528 -26.25 -0.67 -25.05
C LEU A 528 -27.28 -1.32 -24.14
N ILE A 529 -27.99 -0.54 -23.33
CA ILE A 529 -28.92 -1.05 -22.31
C ILE A 529 -30.18 -1.64 -22.93
N TRP A 530 -30.77 -1.00 -23.94
CA TRP A 530 -32.07 -1.42 -24.48
C TRP A 530 -31.96 -2.36 -25.68
N HIS A 531 -30.81 -2.40 -26.39
CA HIS A 531 -30.70 -3.12 -27.66
C HIS A 531 -29.49 -4.07 -27.69
N ALA A 532 -28.28 -3.56 -27.52
CA ALA A 532 -27.06 -4.34 -27.78
C ALA A 532 -26.84 -5.47 -26.76
N ILE A 533 -26.97 -5.18 -25.46
CA ILE A 533 -26.83 -6.20 -24.42
C ILE A 533 -27.98 -7.21 -24.51
N PRO A 534 -29.26 -6.81 -24.59
CA PRO A 534 -30.36 -7.78 -24.71
C PRO A 534 -30.28 -8.68 -25.95
N ASN A 535 -29.86 -8.14 -27.10
CA ASN A 535 -29.65 -8.93 -28.31
C ASN A 535 -28.48 -9.90 -28.17
N ALA A 536 -27.44 -9.55 -27.41
CA ALA A 536 -26.27 -10.40 -27.20
C ALA A 536 -26.50 -11.51 -26.17
N SER A 537 -27.30 -11.25 -25.12
CA SER A 537 -27.63 -12.22 -24.08
C SER A 537 -28.86 -13.08 -24.39
N GLY A 538 -29.77 -12.61 -25.24
CA GLY A 538 -31.08 -13.22 -25.46
C GLY A 538 -32.10 -12.91 -24.34
N SER A 539 -31.74 -12.07 -23.37
CA SER A 539 -32.58 -11.68 -22.24
C SER A 539 -32.32 -10.23 -21.84
N GLN A 540 -33.12 -9.68 -20.93
CA GLN A 540 -32.76 -8.38 -20.35
C GLN A 540 -31.45 -8.45 -19.55
N HIS A 541 -30.84 -7.28 -19.29
CA HIS A 541 -29.56 -7.17 -18.59
C HIS A 541 -29.61 -7.84 -17.20
N PHE A 542 -28.66 -8.73 -16.90
CA PHE A 542 -28.67 -9.56 -15.68
C PHE A 542 -28.81 -8.73 -14.38
N ALA A 543 -28.19 -7.54 -14.33
CA ALA A 543 -28.24 -6.65 -13.18
C ALA A 543 -29.66 -6.16 -12.82
N LEU A 544 -30.67 -6.29 -13.68
CA LEU A 544 -32.06 -5.95 -13.33
C LEU A 544 -32.59 -6.76 -12.16
N GLN A 545 -32.09 -7.98 -11.96
CA GLN A 545 -32.46 -8.81 -10.81
C GLN A 545 -32.14 -8.13 -9.47
N PHE A 546 -31.21 -7.19 -9.43
CA PHE A 546 -30.85 -6.44 -8.22
C PHE A 546 -31.83 -5.30 -7.91
N TYR A 547 -32.78 -5.01 -8.79
CA TYR A 547 -33.76 -3.92 -8.70
C TYR A 547 -35.20 -4.41 -8.86
N SER A 548 -35.47 -5.69 -8.56
CA SER A 548 -36.78 -6.30 -8.80
C SER A 548 -37.93 -5.60 -8.07
N ASP A 549 -37.67 -4.91 -6.94
CA ASP A 549 -38.66 -4.10 -6.23
C ASP A 549 -39.15 -2.89 -7.04
N TYR A 550 -38.36 -2.42 -8.01
CA TYR A 550 -38.66 -1.28 -8.86
C TYR A 550 -39.21 -1.68 -10.24
N GLY A 551 -39.17 -2.95 -10.62
CA GLY A 551 -39.77 -3.44 -11.86
C GLY A 551 -38.90 -4.41 -12.65
N GLU A 552 -39.44 -4.90 -13.77
CA GLU A 552 -38.85 -5.98 -14.57
C GLU A 552 -38.08 -5.49 -15.81
N SER A 553 -38.16 -4.19 -16.11
CA SER A 553 -37.45 -3.57 -17.24
C SER A 553 -36.64 -2.34 -16.80
N PRO A 554 -35.57 -1.95 -17.54
CA PRO A 554 -34.81 -0.74 -17.22
C PRO A 554 -35.69 0.51 -17.17
N THR A 555 -36.69 0.58 -18.05
CA THR A 555 -37.65 1.69 -18.12
C THR A 555 -38.52 1.75 -16.87
N ASP A 556 -39.01 0.61 -16.38
CA ASP A 556 -39.87 0.55 -15.20
C ASP A 556 -39.09 0.86 -13.93
N VAL A 557 -37.87 0.33 -13.80
CA VAL A 557 -36.97 0.67 -12.68
C VAL A 557 -36.76 2.17 -12.60
N ILE A 558 -36.40 2.82 -13.72
CA ILE A 558 -36.19 4.28 -13.76
C ILE A 558 -37.48 5.02 -13.39
N LYS A 559 -38.65 4.64 -13.94
CA LYS A 559 -39.92 5.29 -13.63
C LYS A 559 -40.29 5.15 -12.16
N ASN A 560 -40.20 3.95 -11.60
CA ASN A 560 -40.68 3.65 -10.25
C ASN A 560 -39.78 4.22 -9.15
N ILE A 561 -38.50 4.48 -9.43
CA ILE A 561 -37.65 5.30 -8.55
C ILE A 561 -38.26 6.69 -8.30
N PHE A 562 -38.93 7.28 -9.29
CA PHE A 562 -39.59 8.59 -9.16
C PHE A 562 -41.07 8.50 -8.76
N LEU A 563 -41.77 7.45 -9.18
CA LEU A 563 -43.20 7.27 -8.89
C LEU A 563 -43.47 6.71 -7.48
N ASP A 564 -42.50 6.02 -6.87
CA ASP A 564 -42.53 5.60 -5.46
C ASP A 564 -41.40 6.24 -4.65
N PRO A 565 -41.51 7.55 -4.34
CA PRO A 565 -40.49 8.27 -3.58
C PRO A 565 -40.39 7.78 -2.13
N VAL A 566 -41.47 7.23 -1.56
CA VAL A 566 -41.48 6.78 -0.17
C VAL A 566 -40.63 5.52 -0.02
N SER A 567 -40.83 4.52 -0.89
CA SER A 567 -39.99 3.31 -0.88
C SER A 567 -38.54 3.64 -1.22
N THR A 568 -38.33 4.49 -2.24
CA THR A 568 -36.99 4.96 -2.62
C THR A 568 -36.25 5.62 -1.46
N ILE A 569 -36.88 6.54 -0.74
CA ILE A 569 -36.27 7.17 0.44
C ILE A 569 -35.99 6.14 1.54
N LYS A 570 -36.91 5.21 1.80
CA LYS A 570 -36.68 4.15 2.78
C LYS A 570 -35.44 3.32 2.43
N THR A 571 -35.27 2.92 1.17
CA THR A 571 -34.10 2.17 0.69
C THR A 571 -32.81 2.97 0.85
N LEU A 572 -32.80 4.25 0.48
CA LEU A 572 -31.60 5.10 0.59
C LEU A 572 -31.12 5.33 2.03
N PHE A 573 -32.02 5.30 3.01
CA PHE A 573 -31.72 5.55 4.43
C PHE A 573 -31.65 4.28 5.28
N GLN A 574 -31.58 3.10 4.65
CA GLN A 574 -31.27 1.86 5.34
C GLN A 574 -29.85 1.89 5.93
N LYS A 575 -29.63 1.07 6.97
CA LYS A 575 -28.41 1.09 7.78
C LYS A 575 -27.15 0.82 6.95
N ASP A 576 -27.19 -0.14 6.03
CA ASP A 576 -26.04 -0.57 5.25
C ASP A 576 -25.66 0.49 4.20
N GLN A 577 -26.66 1.14 3.59
CA GLN A 577 -26.54 2.26 2.66
C GLN A 577 -25.92 3.48 3.34
N LEU A 578 -26.39 3.82 4.54
CA LEU A 578 -25.81 4.92 5.33
C LEU A 578 -24.37 4.61 5.75
N ASP A 579 -24.06 3.37 6.10
CA ASP A 579 -22.69 2.95 6.41
C ASP A 579 -21.77 3.00 5.19
N TYR A 580 -22.26 2.62 4.01
CA TYR A 580 -21.56 2.75 2.74
C TYR A 580 -21.20 4.20 2.42
N VAL A 581 -22.19 5.10 2.47
CA VAL A 581 -21.98 6.54 2.27
C VAL A 581 -20.97 7.06 3.30
N ARG A 582 -21.13 6.70 4.58
CA ARG A 582 -20.18 7.07 5.64
C ARG A 582 -18.75 6.68 5.29
N LYS A 583 -18.54 5.43 4.82
CA LYS A 583 -17.22 4.90 4.44
C LYS A 583 -16.63 5.57 3.20
N ILE A 584 -17.46 6.04 2.27
CA ILE A 584 -17.00 6.81 1.08
C ILE A 584 -16.50 8.21 1.47
N PHE A 585 -17.19 8.91 2.38
CA PHE A 585 -16.91 10.32 2.68
C PHE A 585 -15.95 10.55 3.87
N ILE A 586 -15.83 9.60 4.79
CA ILE A 586 -14.91 9.72 5.94
C ILE A 586 -13.42 9.90 5.54
N PRO A 587 -12.86 9.24 4.49
CA PRO A 587 -11.44 9.37 4.15
C PRO A 587 -11.07 10.79 3.73
N THR A 588 -12.05 11.59 3.29
CA THR A 588 -11.87 12.97 2.88
C THR A 588 -12.45 13.99 3.87
N GLY A 589 -12.83 13.52 5.07
CA GLY A 589 -13.32 14.36 6.16
C GLY A 589 -14.62 15.09 5.89
N TYR A 590 -15.49 14.52 5.05
CA TYR A 590 -16.79 15.10 4.68
C TYR A 590 -16.73 16.49 4.03
N LEU A 591 -15.55 16.97 3.60
CA LEU A 591 -15.44 18.32 3.03
C LEU A 591 -16.22 18.45 1.71
N SER A 592 -16.55 17.34 1.05
CA SER A 592 -17.41 17.30 -0.13
C SER A 592 -18.75 18.02 0.06
N ILE A 593 -19.30 18.06 1.28
CA ILE A 593 -20.57 18.73 1.57
C ILE A 593 -20.49 20.25 1.30
N PHE A 594 -19.29 20.84 1.40
CA PHE A 594 -19.07 22.26 1.14
C PHE A 594 -18.87 22.59 -0.36
N SER A 595 -18.89 21.58 -1.24
CA SER A 595 -18.94 21.76 -2.69
C SER A 595 -19.59 20.57 -3.39
N PRO A 596 -20.91 20.38 -3.22
CA PRO A 596 -21.60 19.16 -3.66
C PRO A 596 -21.78 19.09 -5.19
N LEU A 597 -21.54 20.18 -5.93
CA LEU A 597 -21.75 20.21 -7.38
C LEU A 597 -20.93 19.14 -8.12
N ALA A 598 -19.72 18.83 -7.64
CA ALA A 598 -18.94 17.74 -8.23
C ALA A 598 -19.54 16.35 -7.95
N LEU A 599 -20.33 16.18 -6.87
CA LEU A 599 -21.01 14.92 -6.57
C LEU A 599 -22.15 14.61 -7.55
N LEU A 600 -22.62 15.59 -8.35
CA LEU A 600 -23.57 15.32 -9.44
C LEU A 600 -23.02 14.29 -10.42
N PHE A 601 -21.71 14.27 -10.64
CA PHE A 601 -21.04 13.27 -11.49
C PHE A 601 -20.95 11.89 -10.83
N ALA A 602 -20.94 11.81 -9.50
CA ALA A 602 -20.99 10.54 -8.76
C ALA A 602 -22.42 10.01 -8.59
N LEU A 603 -23.44 10.85 -8.79
CA LEU A 603 -24.83 10.53 -8.50
C LEU A 603 -25.34 9.28 -9.25
N PRO A 604 -25.05 9.05 -10.55
CA PRO A 604 -25.54 7.86 -11.25
C PRO A 604 -25.10 6.55 -10.59
N ASP A 605 -23.78 6.33 -10.43
CA ASP A 605 -23.25 5.12 -9.81
C ASP A 605 -23.58 5.04 -8.31
N LEU A 606 -23.65 6.17 -7.61
CA LEU A 606 -24.09 6.18 -6.21
C LEU A 606 -25.55 5.73 -6.09
N ALA A 607 -26.45 6.19 -6.98
CA ALA A 607 -27.85 5.77 -6.98
C ALA A 607 -27.99 4.28 -7.34
N ILE A 608 -27.27 3.82 -8.37
CA ILE A 608 -27.20 2.40 -8.76
C ILE A 608 -26.81 1.55 -7.56
N ASN A 609 -25.79 1.93 -6.79
CA ASN A 609 -25.33 1.15 -5.65
C ASN A 609 -26.29 1.18 -4.46
N LEU A 610 -26.84 2.36 -4.11
CA LEU A 610 -27.69 2.51 -2.93
C LEU A 610 -29.09 1.88 -3.10
N LEU A 611 -29.60 1.85 -4.34
CA LEU A 611 -30.93 1.29 -4.65
C LEU A 611 -30.89 -0.21 -4.95
N SER A 612 -29.70 -0.82 -4.99
CA SER A 612 -29.53 -2.25 -5.27
C SER A 612 -29.84 -3.10 -4.04
N GLN A 613 -30.54 -4.22 -4.25
CA GLN A 613 -30.72 -5.27 -3.25
C GLN A 613 -29.45 -6.10 -3.02
N ASN A 614 -28.48 -6.05 -3.94
CA ASN A 614 -27.23 -6.76 -3.78
C ASN A 614 -26.33 -6.03 -2.77
N LYS A 615 -26.09 -6.67 -1.63
CA LYS A 615 -25.27 -6.14 -0.54
C LYS A 615 -23.86 -5.73 -0.97
N GLN A 616 -23.28 -6.44 -1.92
CA GLN A 616 -21.93 -6.17 -2.41
C GLN A 616 -21.83 -4.78 -3.07
N MET A 617 -22.92 -4.27 -3.65
CA MET A 617 -22.92 -2.99 -4.37
C MET A 617 -22.84 -1.78 -3.45
N HIS A 618 -23.27 -1.92 -2.19
CA HIS A 618 -23.11 -0.91 -1.15
C HIS A 618 -22.05 -1.32 -0.10
N GLU A 619 -21.00 -2.00 -0.55
CA GLU A 619 -19.77 -2.20 0.22
C GLU A 619 -18.56 -1.59 -0.50
N ILE A 620 -17.59 -1.11 0.27
CA ILE A 620 -16.34 -0.54 -0.28
C ILE A 620 -15.30 -1.61 -0.66
N TYR A 621 -15.62 -2.90 -0.46
CA TYR A 621 -14.69 -4.02 -0.65
C TYR A 621 -14.55 -4.45 -2.11
N TYR A 622 -15.46 -3.97 -2.97
CA TYR A 622 -15.56 -4.32 -4.39
C TYR A 622 -15.37 -3.08 -5.27
N GLN A 623 -15.38 -3.29 -6.58
CA GLN A 623 -15.18 -2.30 -7.64
C GLN A 623 -16.28 -1.23 -7.75
N TYR A 624 -17.41 -1.36 -7.07
CA TYR A 624 -18.59 -0.49 -7.26
C TYR A 624 -18.37 0.96 -6.84
N SER A 625 -17.31 1.25 -6.09
CA SER A 625 -16.94 2.62 -5.70
C SER A 625 -16.10 3.37 -6.75
N ALA A 626 -15.60 2.68 -7.78
CA ALA A 626 -14.61 3.21 -8.72
C ALA A 626 -15.03 4.51 -9.42
N ALA A 627 -16.28 4.62 -9.86
CA ALA A 627 -16.80 5.81 -10.53
C ALA A 627 -17.21 6.94 -9.56
N ILE A 628 -17.40 6.61 -8.28
CA ILE A 628 -17.85 7.55 -7.23
C ILE A 628 -16.66 8.30 -6.63
N THR A 629 -15.62 7.56 -6.25
CA THR A 629 -14.40 8.09 -5.61
C THR A 629 -13.76 9.30 -6.31
N PRO A 630 -13.58 9.36 -7.65
CA PRO A 630 -12.91 10.50 -8.28
C PRO A 630 -13.63 11.82 -7.99
N PHE A 631 -14.96 11.82 -8.00
CA PHE A 631 -15.75 13.02 -7.77
C PHE A 631 -15.90 13.38 -6.29
N VAL A 632 -15.80 12.40 -5.39
CA VAL A 632 -15.67 12.67 -3.95
C VAL A 632 -14.38 13.45 -3.68
N PHE A 633 -13.25 13.07 -4.29
CA PHE A 633 -11.99 13.82 -4.16
C PHE A 633 -12.08 15.21 -4.78
N VAL A 634 -12.63 15.33 -6.00
CA VAL A 634 -12.83 16.63 -6.64
C VAL A 634 -13.70 17.55 -5.77
N SER A 635 -14.85 17.05 -5.30
CA SER A 635 -15.77 17.76 -4.41
C SER A 635 -15.08 18.19 -3.12
N THR A 636 -14.28 17.31 -2.51
CA THR A 636 -13.51 17.61 -1.29
C THR A 636 -12.50 18.73 -1.53
N ILE A 637 -11.78 18.75 -2.67
CA ILE A 637 -10.80 19.79 -2.98
C ILE A 637 -11.48 21.17 -3.12
N PHE A 638 -12.63 21.23 -3.80
CA PHE A 638 -13.40 22.48 -3.86
C PHE A 638 -14.02 22.86 -2.51
N GLY A 639 -14.49 21.88 -1.74
CA GLY A 639 -15.01 22.09 -0.39
C GLY A 639 -13.94 22.66 0.55
N PHE A 640 -12.71 22.17 0.48
CA PHE A 640 -11.55 22.72 1.18
C PHE A 640 -11.35 24.19 0.81
N LYS A 641 -11.38 24.53 -0.49
CA LYS A 641 -11.26 25.92 -0.96
C LYS A 641 -12.37 26.79 -0.39
N ASN A 642 -13.61 26.31 -0.42
CA ASN A 642 -14.78 27.05 0.05
C ASN A 642 -14.71 27.31 1.56
N ILE A 643 -14.33 26.31 2.36
CA ILE A 643 -14.10 26.48 3.81
C ILE A 643 -12.98 27.50 4.06
N LYS A 644 -11.84 27.37 3.36
CA LYS A 644 -10.73 28.31 3.53
C LYS A 644 -11.11 29.76 3.17
N SER A 645 -12.01 29.93 2.21
CA SER A 645 -12.56 31.22 1.81
C SER A 645 -13.57 31.76 2.82
N ALA A 646 -14.45 30.91 3.36
CA ALA A 646 -15.44 31.29 4.36
C ALA A 646 -14.82 31.57 5.74
N PHE A 647 -13.72 30.87 6.08
CA PHE A 647 -13.02 30.99 7.35
C PHE A 647 -11.53 31.30 7.11
N PRO A 648 -11.17 32.56 6.78
CA PRO A 648 -9.79 32.92 6.43
C PRO A 648 -8.75 32.68 7.53
N PHE A 649 -9.17 32.67 8.80
CA PHE A 649 -8.30 32.41 9.95
C PHE A 649 -7.79 30.97 10.02
N LEU A 650 -8.48 30.01 9.38
CA LEU A 650 -8.00 28.63 9.30
C LEU A 650 -6.79 28.58 8.38
N SER A 651 -5.67 28.06 8.89
CA SER A 651 -4.47 27.85 8.07
C SER A 651 -4.68 26.70 7.09
N TYR A 652 -4.01 26.76 5.93
CA TYR A 652 -3.97 25.63 4.99
C TYR A 652 -3.45 24.36 5.66
N SER A 653 -2.45 24.50 6.54
CA SER A 653 -1.86 23.38 7.27
C SER A 653 -2.88 22.72 8.20
N SER A 654 -3.69 23.49 8.93
CA SER A 654 -4.69 22.95 9.87
C SER A 654 -5.74 22.11 9.14
N LEU A 655 -6.29 22.63 8.04
CA LEU A 655 -7.27 21.89 7.22
C LEU A 655 -6.63 20.68 6.54
N ALA A 656 -5.39 20.80 6.07
CA ALA A 656 -4.68 19.67 5.47
C ALA A 656 -4.36 18.59 6.50
N THR A 657 -3.99 18.96 7.73
CA THR A 657 -3.81 18.03 8.84
C THR A 657 -5.11 17.30 9.15
N LEU A 658 -6.26 17.98 9.12
CA LEU A 658 -7.56 17.32 9.30
C LEU A 658 -7.81 16.24 8.23
N VAL A 659 -7.62 16.57 6.95
CA VAL A 659 -7.74 15.60 5.85
C VAL A 659 -6.76 14.44 6.02
N PHE A 660 -5.51 14.75 6.35
CA PHE A 660 -4.47 13.74 6.57
C PHE A 660 -4.84 12.79 7.72
N VAL A 661 -5.22 13.32 8.88
CA VAL A 661 -5.60 12.53 10.06
C VAL A 661 -6.84 11.68 9.80
N LEU A 662 -7.88 12.25 9.17
CA LEU A 662 -9.10 11.49 8.85
C LEU A 662 -8.85 10.41 7.79
N SER A 663 -7.98 10.67 6.81
CA SER A 663 -7.56 9.67 5.85
C SER A 663 -6.81 8.51 6.52
N LEU A 664 -5.94 8.79 7.49
CA LEU A 664 -5.25 7.77 8.30
C LEU A 664 -6.21 6.97 9.18
N ILE A 665 -7.16 7.65 9.86
CA ILE A 665 -8.18 6.99 10.69
C ILE A 665 -9.04 6.08 9.82
N SER A 666 -9.43 6.53 8.63
CA SER A 666 -10.19 5.73 7.68
C SER A 666 -9.40 4.52 7.17
N ALA A 667 -8.15 4.74 6.76
CA ALA A 667 -7.25 3.67 6.32
C ALA A 667 -7.02 2.63 7.42
N TYR A 668 -6.84 3.05 8.68
CA TYR A 668 -6.72 2.14 9.82
C TYR A 668 -8.04 1.39 10.09
N SER A 669 -9.17 2.10 10.09
CA SER A 669 -10.44 1.51 10.53
C SER A 669 -11.05 0.57 9.51
N TYR A 670 -10.86 0.87 8.22
CA TYR A 670 -11.58 0.20 7.13
C TYR A 670 -10.66 -0.33 6.03
N GLY A 671 -9.42 0.13 5.89
CA GLY A 671 -8.56 -0.22 4.76
C GLY A 671 -8.00 -1.66 4.78
N PRO A 672 -7.51 -2.16 3.63
CA PRO A 672 -6.90 -3.50 3.54
C PRO A 672 -5.39 -3.54 3.83
N LEU A 673 -4.74 -2.38 4.01
CA LEU A 673 -3.28 -2.30 4.17
C LEU A 673 -2.79 -2.97 5.46
N PRO A 674 -1.51 -3.40 5.56
CA PRO A 674 -1.01 -4.20 6.70
C PRO A 674 -1.15 -3.52 8.07
N LEU A 675 -1.21 -2.19 8.10
CA LEU A 675 -1.37 -1.39 9.32
C LEU A 675 -2.83 -1.21 9.75
N ALA A 676 -3.79 -1.70 8.99
CA ALA A 676 -5.21 -1.55 9.31
C ALA A 676 -5.65 -2.47 10.45
N LYS A 677 -6.81 -2.18 11.03
CA LYS A 677 -7.44 -2.95 12.09
C LYS A 677 -7.79 -4.39 11.65
N LYS A 678 -8.17 -4.54 10.38
CA LYS A 678 -8.47 -5.84 9.73
C LYS A 678 -7.74 -5.89 8.39
N PRO A 679 -6.41 -6.06 8.41
CA PRO A 679 -5.63 -6.00 7.19
C PRO A 679 -5.91 -7.24 6.33
N GLN A 680 -5.90 -7.08 5.01
CA GLN A 680 -6.00 -8.18 4.06
C GLN A 680 -4.60 -8.72 3.81
N THR A 681 -4.14 -9.61 4.70
CA THR A 681 -2.79 -10.18 4.64
C THR A 681 -2.75 -11.65 4.25
N VAL A 682 -3.90 -12.27 3.99
CA VAL A 682 -4.02 -13.71 3.72
C VAL A 682 -3.10 -14.16 2.59
N MET A 683 -2.94 -13.35 1.53
CA MET A 683 -2.01 -13.65 0.43
C MET A 683 -0.53 -13.65 0.83
N PHE A 684 -0.18 -13.04 1.96
CA PHE A 684 1.18 -13.03 2.50
C PHE A 684 1.37 -14.08 3.60
N THR A 685 0.32 -14.42 4.35
CA THR A 685 0.41 -15.23 5.57
C THR A 685 -0.06 -16.66 5.40
N GLU A 686 -0.98 -16.90 4.48
CA GLU A 686 -1.66 -18.18 4.31
C GLU A 686 -1.58 -18.67 2.86
N PRO A 687 -0.37 -18.81 2.26
CA PRO A 687 -0.25 -19.44 0.95
C PRO A 687 -0.71 -20.91 1.04
N LEU A 688 -1.35 -21.41 -0.02
CA LEU A 688 -1.72 -22.83 -0.13
C LEU A 688 -0.46 -23.70 -0.05
N GLY A 689 -0.42 -24.62 0.90
CA GLY A 689 0.77 -25.43 1.17
C GLY A 689 1.17 -26.41 0.05
N ASN A 690 0.26 -26.71 -0.87
CA ASN A 690 0.49 -27.52 -2.07
C ASN A 690 0.43 -26.71 -3.37
N ARG A 691 0.62 -25.39 -3.29
CA ARG A 691 0.54 -24.48 -4.44
C ARG A 691 1.41 -24.92 -5.62
N GLU A 692 2.67 -25.27 -5.39
CA GLU A 692 3.61 -25.66 -6.46
C GLU A 692 3.11 -26.90 -7.21
N VAL A 693 2.61 -27.90 -6.47
CA VAL A 693 2.03 -29.12 -7.01
C VAL A 693 0.78 -28.83 -7.85
N ILE A 694 -0.10 -27.96 -7.35
CA ILE A 694 -1.29 -27.52 -8.09
C ILE A 694 -0.86 -26.81 -9.37
N GLU A 695 0.03 -25.82 -9.28
CA GLU A 695 0.49 -25.02 -10.43
C GLU A 695 1.14 -25.90 -11.52
N GLU A 696 2.02 -26.83 -11.13
CA GLU A 696 2.63 -27.81 -12.03
C GLU A 696 1.55 -28.67 -12.71
N THR A 697 0.60 -29.20 -11.93
CA THR A 697 -0.48 -30.03 -12.47
C THR A 697 -1.38 -29.26 -13.44
N LEU A 698 -1.77 -28.03 -13.11
CA LEU A 698 -2.59 -27.18 -13.99
C LEU A 698 -1.86 -26.83 -15.29
N SER A 699 -0.56 -26.55 -15.22
CA SER A 699 0.27 -26.24 -16.38
C SER A 699 0.44 -27.44 -17.33
N GLY A 700 0.35 -28.66 -16.80
CA GLY A 700 0.40 -29.89 -17.56
C GLY A 700 -0.88 -30.22 -18.33
N ILE A 701 -2.00 -29.53 -18.06
CA ILE A 701 -3.26 -29.72 -18.79
C ILE A 701 -3.16 -29.02 -20.15
N PRO A 702 -3.25 -29.73 -21.30
CA PRO A 702 -3.17 -29.12 -22.61
C PRO A 702 -4.19 -27.98 -22.79
N LYS A 703 -3.80 -26.89 -23.47
CA LYS A 703 -4.63 -25.69 -23.63
C LYS A 703 -5.85 -25.93 -24.52
N GLU A 704 -5.81 -26.95 -25.39
CA GLU A 704 -6.89 -27.34 -26.29
C GLU A 704 -8.00 -28.11 -25.57
N LYS A 705 -7.71 -28.64 -24.37
CA LYS A 705 -8.67 -29.40 -23.57
C LYS A 705 -9.61 -28.48 -22.80
N SER A 706 -10.90 -28.80 -22.89
CA SER A 706 -11.93 -28.12 -22.11
C SER A 706 -11.84 -28.52 -20.64
N VAL A 707 -12.04 -27.55 -19.74
CA VAL A 707 -11.88 -27.79 -18.29
C VAL A 707 -13.08 -27.25 -17.52
N SER A 708 -13.66 -28.06 -16.63
CA SER A 708 -14.53 -27.58 -15.57
C SER A 708 -13.74 -27.50 -14.27
N ALA A 709 -13.66 -26.31 -13.68
CA ALA A 709 -12.80 -26.05 -12.52
C ALA A 709 -13.55 -25.40 -11.35
N SER A 710 -13.09 -25.64 -10.11
CA SER A 710 -13.48 -24.82 -8.97
C SER A 710 -13.16 -23.34 -9.25
N ASN A 711 -14.01 -22.41 -8.80
CA ASN A 711 -13.93 -20.99 -9.17
C ASN A 711 -12.53 -20.39 -8.91
N ASN A 712 -11.89 -20.76 -7.82
CA ASN A 712 -10.58 -20.27 -7.39
C ASN A 712 -9.39 -20.83 -8.20
N LEU A 713 -9.61 -21.86 -9.02
CA LEU A 713 -8.62 -22.37 -9.97
C LEU A 713 -8.82 -21.80 -11.38
N GLY A 714 -10.03 -21.36 -11.71
CA GLY A 714 -10.37 -21.05 -13.10
C GLY A 714 -9.66 -19.83 -13.69
N ALA A 715 -9.17 -18.88 -12.87
CA ALA A 715 -8.31 -17.79 -13.36
C ALA A 715 -6.92 -18.26 -13.82
N HIS A 716 -6.45 -19.42 -13.36
CA HIS A 716 -5.18 -20.02 -13.80
C HIS A 716 -5.35 -20.84 -15.08
N LEU A 717 -6.58 -21.17 -15.41
CA LEU A 717 -6.95 -22.01 -16.55
C LEU A 717 -7.68 -21.20 -17.62
N SER A 718 -7.89 -19.89 -17.47
CA SER A 718 -8.72 -19.05 -18.35
C SER A 718 -8.18 -18.85 -19.76
N GLN A 719 -6.88 -19.07 -19.98
CA GLN A 719 -6.24 -19.01 -21.30
C GLN A 719 -6.50 -20.26 -22.15
N ARG A 720 -7.78 -20.55 -22.37
CA ARG A 720 -8.28 -21.61 -23.23
C ARG A 720 -9.65 -21.24 -23.78
N GLU A 721 -10.05 -21.87 -24.88
CA GLU A 721 -11.31 -21.55 -25.55
C GLU A 721 -12.53 -21.93 -24.70
N LYS A 722 -12.48 -23.09 -24.02
CA LYS A 722 -13.58 -23.61 -23.20
C LYS A 722 -13.15 -23.85 -21.77
N ILE A 723 -13.65 -23.02 -20.86
CA ILE A 723 -13.48 -23.19 -19.41
C ILE A 723 -14.77 -22.90 -18.65
N TYR A 724 -15.17 -23.84 -17.81
CA TYR A 724 -16.40 -23.82 -17.04
C TYR A 724 -16.13 -23.70 -15.55
N VAL A 725 -17.11 -23.20 -14.81
CA VAL A 725 -17.09 -23.17 -13.34
C VAL A 725 -17.99 -24.25 -12.80
N ILE A 726 -17.44 -25.11 -11.93
CA ILE A 726 -18.21 -26.13 -11.22
C ILE A 726 -19.44 -25.50 -10.53
N PRO A 727 -20.65 -26.09 -10.66
CA PRO A 727 -20.94 -27.41 -11.22
C PRO A 727 -21.13 -27.45 -12.76
N ASN A 728 -21.09 -26.31 -13.43
CA ASN A 728 -21.31 -26.26 -14.87
C ASN A 728 -20.17 -26.93 -15.64
N GLY A 729 -20.53 -27.60 -16.72
CA GLY A 729 -19.57 -28.17 -17.65
C GLY A 729 -18.87 -29.44 -17.17
N VAL A 730 -19.19 -29.98 -15.99
CA VAL A 730 -18.62 -31.25 -15.48
C VAL A 730 -18.85 -32.36 -16.51
N ASP A 731 -20.08 -32.50 -16.99
CA ASP A 731 -20.48 -33.57 -17.91
C ASP A 731 -19.96 -33.44 -19.34
N VAL A 732 -19.40 -32.28 -19.73
CA VAL A 732 -18.94 -32.04 -21.11
C VAL A 732 -17.45 -31.72 -21.20
N ALA A 733 -16.81 -31.36 -20.09
CA ALA A 733 -15.38 -31.06 -20.05
C ALA A 733 -14.53 -32.33 -20.26
N ASP A 734 -13.40 -32.16 -20.93
CA ASP A 734 -12.39 -33.21 -21.03
C ASP A 734 -11.75 -33.52 -19.67
N VAL A 735 -11.58 -32.47 -18.84
CA VAL A 735 -10.92 -32.54 -17.53
C VAL A 735 -11.76 -31.79 -16.49
N VAL A 736 -11.91 -32.40 -15.31
CA VAL A 736 -12.56 -31.78 -14.16
C VAL A 736 -11.52 -31.57 -13.06
N VAL A 737 -11.36 -30.33 -12.60
CA VAL A 737 -10.34 -29.93 -11.63
C VAL A 737 -11.02 -29.34 -10.39
N ILE A 738 -10.86 -30.02 -9.27
CA ILE A 738 -11.57 -29.69 -8.03
C ILE A 738 -10.57 -29.34 -6.95
N LEU A 739 -10.69 -28.15 -6.37
CA LEU A 739 -10.04 -27.81 -5.11
C LEU A 739 -11.12 -27.82 -4.02
N ALA A 740 -11.29 -28.99 -3.41
CA ALA A 740 -12.30 -29.30 -2.41
C ALA A 740 -11.93 -28.69 -1.05
N LYS A 741 -11.97 -27.36 -0.97
CA LYS A 741 -12.14 -26.66 0.32
C LYS A 741 -13.53 -27.03 0.89
N THR A 742 -13.89 -26.54 2.07
CA THR A 742 -15.22 -26.78 2.70
C THR A 742 -16.42 -26.23 1.90
N ASP A 743 -16.27 -25.99 0.60
CA ASP A 743 -17.31 -25.63 -0.35
C ASP A 743 -18.18 -26.86 -0.67
N GLU A 744 -19.45 -26.78 -0.28
CA GLU A 744 -20.41 -27.87 -0.37
C GLU A 744 -20.64 -28.33 -1.82
N LYS A 745 -20.65 -27.39 -2.78
CA LYS A 745 -20.82 -27.71 -4.22
C LYS A 745 -19.63 -28.48 -4.78
N SER A 746 -18.39 -28.04 -4.49
CA SER A 746 -17.20 -28.77 -4.92
C SER A 746 -17.14 -30.17 -4.30
N LEU A 747 -17.60 -30.33 -3.05
CA LEU A 747 -17.69 -31.63 -2.38
C LEU A 747 -18.77 -32.54 -2.98
N GLU A 748 -19.92 -31.98 -3.36
CA GLU A 748 -20.99 -32.70 -4.04
C GLU A 748 -20.53 -33.23 -5.41
N ILE A 749 -19.92 -32.37 -6.22
CA ILE A 749 -19.39 -32.75 -7.54
C ILE A 749 -18.23 -33.73 -7.40
N LEU A 750 -17.38 -33.59 -6.38
CA LEU A 750 -16.34 -34.58 -6.10
C LEU A 750 -16.94 -35.97 -5.84
N ARG A 751 -18.03 -36.06 -5.06
CA ARG A 751 -18.74 -37.33 -4.82
C ARG A 751 -19.32 -37.89 -6.13
N GLN A 752 -20.00 -37.05 -6.91
CA GLN A 752 -20.58 -37.44 -8.20
C GLN A 752 -19.51 -38.02 -9.13
N VAL A 753 -18.44 -37.27 -9.39
CA VAL A 753 -17.37 -37.66 -10.32
C VAL A 753 -16.58 -38.87 -9.80
N SER A 754 -16.44 -39.03 -8.49
CA SER A 754 -15.75 -40.20 -7.91
C SER A 754 -16.52 -41.53 -8.05
N GLN A 755 -17.84 -41.47 -8.22
CA GLN A 755 -18.72 -42.64 -8.35
C GLN A 755 -19.05 -42.96 -9.80
N ASP A 756 -18.78 -42.04 -10.72
CA ASP A 756 -19.11 -42.16 -12.12
C ASP A 756 -18.01 -42.91 -12.89
N PRO A 757 -18.32 -44.07 -13.53
CA PRO A 757 -17.33 -44.87 -14.25
C PRO A 757 -16.75 -44.17 -15.48
N TYR A 758 -17.34 -43.08 -15.96
CA TYR A 758 -16.82 -42.30 -17.08
C TYR A 758 -15.72 -41.32 -16.69
N TYR A 759 -15.33 -41.25 -15.42
CA TYR A 759 -14.23 -40.41 -14.96
C TYR A 759 -13.12 -41.24 -14.31
N ILE A 760 -11.88 -40.95 -14.70
CA ILE A 760 -10.70 -41.52 -14.06
C ILE A 760 -9.99 -40.44 -13.26
N LEU A 761 -9.70 -40.72 -12.00
CA LEU A 761 -8.82 -39.91 -11.18
C LEU A 761 -7.39 -39.99 -11.73
N VAL A 762 -6.88 -38.88 -12.26
CA VAL A 762 -5.53 -38.78 -12.85
C VAL A 762 -4.52 -38.29 -11.83
N PHE A 763 -4.95 -37.38 -10.94
CA PHE A 763 -4.07 -36.82 -9.93
C PHE A 763 -4.85 -36.47 -8.66
N ARG A 764 -4.22 -36.67 -7.50
CA ARG A 764 -4.75 -36.25 -6.20
C ARG A 764 -3.60 -35.82 -5.31
N ASP A 765 -3.74 -34.63 -4.73
CA ASP A 765 -2.93 -34.18 -3.61
C ASP A 765 -3.82 -33.47 -2.59
N ARG A 766 -3.95 -34.03 -1.39
CA ARG A 766 -4.80 -33.50 -0.30
C ARG A 766 -6.25 -33.25 -0.75
N ASP A 767 -6.63 -31.97 -0.80
CA ASP A 767 -7.92 -31.41 -1.19
C ASP A 767 -8.01 -31.06 -2.69
N PHE A 768 -6.94 -31.28 -3.46
CA PHE A 768 -6.89 -31.06 -4.90
C PHE A 768 -7.05 -32.37 -5.67
N TYR A 769 -7.98 -32.39 -6.63
CA TYR A 769 -8.35 -33.56 -7.43
C TYR A 769 -8.42 -33.19 -8.92
N VAL A 770 -7.88 -34.07 -9.76
CA VAL A 770 -7.97 -33.95 -11.22
C VAL A 770 -8.55 -35.23 -11.78
N TYR A 771 -9.71 -35.12 -12.42
CA TYR A 771 -10.35 -36.20 -13.14
C TYR A 771 -10.29 -35.95 -14.64
N LYS A 772 -10.08 -37.01 -15.39
CA LYS A 772 -10.20 -37.01 -16.86
C LYS A 772 -11.45 -37.78 -17.24
N LYS A 773 -12.25 -37.19 -18.12
CA LYS A 773 -13.39 -37.88 -18.69
C LYS A 773 -12.92 -38.89 -19.74
N LEU A 774 -13.36 -40.13 -19.63
CA LEU A 774 -13.25 -41.13 -20.68
C LEU A 774 -14.26 -40.75 -21.76
N GLY A 775 -13.81 -40.55 -22.99
CA GLY A 775 -14.70 -40.23 -24.11
C GLY A 775 -15.85 -41.23 -24.18
N ASN A 776 -17.05 -40.76 -24.56
CA ASN A 776 -18.23 -41.62 -24.70
C ASN A 776 -17.85 -42.83 -25.58
N LEU A 777 -18.03 -44.04 -25.06
CA LEU A 777 -18.05 -45.26 -25.88
C LEU A 777 -19.24 -45.23 -26.83
#